data_AF-A0A026WZQ8-F1
#
_entry.id   AF-A0A026WZQ8-F1
#
_cell.length_a   1.000
_cell.length_b   1.000
_cell.length_c   1.000
_cell.angle_alpha   90.00
_cell.angle_beta   90.00
_cell.angle_gamma   90.00
#
_symmetry.space_group_name_H-M   'P 1'
#
loop_
_entity.id
_entity.type
_entity.pdbx_description
1 polymer ?
#
loop_
_entity_poly.entity_id
_entity_poly.type
_entity_poly.pdbx_seq_one_letter_code
_entity_poly.pdbx_strand_id
1 'polypeptide(L)'
;MADVPSEAPEHCPGTQSESAGKASACAGCPNQSLCSSGATKQPDPGIALVKERLSLVRNKLLVLSGKGGVGKSTVTSLLSRCIATNNPDKNVGVLDIDICGPSQPRVLGALGEQVHQSGSGWSPVVRKLIKIERMIRQFLSEVDWGSLDYLVLDTPPGTSDEHLSATSYLKDAGVTGAVIVTTPPQVALLDVRKEIDFCRKVNIPILGVIENMTMFVCPKCKNTAEIFPASTGGAQAMSKELNVEFLGSIPLDPLLARCCDEGKSFLTEMPDSPTVDFLNKICKLMIVYKSSCVSVFTVEVHFVDKVIMFHKYMIHCVVAQCSNIPKILRFDCHPEDGASELSCTDRGCCWNPLDKGVDTAKRVPLNVPYCYYPKNWSLYKYINCTQDGNNFEAFLKQERKSVYKNNVPLVKVEATGIDNSILRVKIYDPLNARYEPPWPIRSDPRPFFSRISDSKYQFNNDDANFGFKVDRVSDNTTLFNSIKTGGFIFADQFLQISSSLPTNNIYGIGEHRSNLKLNTNWQSFTLFNKDQPPTENDTQWNDLDYMDKNNDFTYNKEKFKDLPKFVDEIHAAGMHYIPLIDAGISASEDSGSYLPYDEGIKRDIFVKDGASDGPFVGKVWNLVSTVWPDFTNPKTMEYYESMMSDMHDSFAYDGAWIDMNEPSNFYNGHKNGCTHNRFDYPEHLPNVVGDLLATKTLCMNAKHYLGSHYDLHNTYGTSQAITTNYALRKIRQKRPFIISRSTWVGHKTHFTRHDLRMSIPAILSLNFYQIPMVGADICGFDGNTTAALCNRWMQLGAFYPFSRNHNSDTTIEQDPVAMGETVVRSSRNALGIRYRFLPYLYTLFFRAHKFGETVARPLFFEFTEDRRTYDIDTQFLWGSALMISPVLEEDKLNLGLYLPRGLWYDYYTQLSVFSIGKYYMLAAPIDRIPLMIRGGSILPAQRPGATTTESRENKFELLVALNEAGNAKGELYWDDGDGIDSIKKKEYQWISFTATNSTLLNSAVDNGSFNERMILGRVQILGLTDLISKMYLNDEEITFSQNSVSLNVTGLQLDIKESFRFYWRYY
;
A
#
# COMPACT_ATOMS: atom_id res chain seq x y z
N MET A 1 -13.55 4.95 57.19
CA MET A 1 -14.73 4.64 56.36
C MET A 1 -14.28 4.85 54.93
N ALA A 2 -14.16 3.79 54.11
CA ALA A 2 -13.54 3.88 52.78
C ALA A 2 -14.33 3.13 51.69
N ASP A 3 -15.49 2.56 52.05
CA ASP A 3 -16.31 1.69 51.19
C ASP A 3 -17.48 2.40 50.51
N VAL A 4 -17.68 3.68 50.83
CA VAL A 4 -18.76 4.52 50.29
C VAL A 4 -18.08 5.76 49.69
N PRO A 5 -18.08 5.92 48.35
CA PRO A 5 -17.61 7.15 47.70
C PRO A 5 -18.38 8.39 48.17
N SER A 6 -17.74 9.55 48.15
CA SER A 6 -18.36 10.83 48.57
C SER A 6 -19.54 11.28 47.70
N GLU A 7 -19.67 10.73 46.50
CA GLU A 7 -20.77 10.99 45.55
C GLU A 7 -21.81 9.85 45.51
N ALA A 8 -21.70 8.88 46.42
CA ALA A 8 -22.68 7.79 46.49
C ALA A 8 -24.04 8.29 47.03
N PRO A 9 -25.18 7.70 46.61
CA PRO A 9 -26.49 8.01 47.19
C PRO A 9 -26.49 7.84 48.72
N GLU A 10 -27.26 8.67 49.42
CA GLU A 10 -27.28 8.82 50.89
C GLU A 10 -27.62 7.54 51.67
N HIS A 11 -28.04 6.46 50.98
CA HIS A 11 -28.36 5.15 51.56
C HIS A 11 -27.52 4.01 50.94
N CYS A 12 -26.41 4.32 50.28
CA CYS A 12 -25.49 3.32 49.74
C CYS A 12 -24.85 2.49 50.87
N PRO A 13 -24.98 1.16 50.89
CA PRO A 13 -24.45 0.32 51.97
C PRO A 13 -22.92 0.17 51.94
N GLY A 14 -22.26 0.59 50.85
CA GLY A 14 -20.82 0.44 50.62
C GLY A 14 -20.40 -0.94 50.08
N THR A 15 -19.26 -0.99 49.39
CA THR A 15 -18.86 -2.12 48.53
C THR A 15 -18.51 -3.42 49.26
N GLN A 16 -18.13 -3.37 50.54
CA GLN A 16 -17.86 -4.55 51.38
C GLN A 16 -18.95 -4.85 52.43
N SER A 17 -20.07 -4.14 52.43
CA SER A 17 -21.23 -4.51 53.27
C SER A 17 -21.82 -5.87 52.85
N GLU A 18 -22.52 -6.56 53.76
CA GLU A 18 -23.28 -7.77 53.42
C GLU A 18 -24.51 -7.49 52.55
N SER A 19 -25.02 -6.25 52.60
CA SER A 19 -26.12 -5.76 51.76
C SER A 19 -25.65 -5.10 50.45
N ALA A 20 -24.34 -5.11 50.17
CA ALA A 20 -23.79 -4.61 48.90
C ALA A 20 -24.43 -5.33 47.70
N GLY A 21 -24.95 -4.56 46.74
CA GLY A 21 -25.69 -5.08 45.57
C GLY A 21 -27.08 -5.66 45.87
N LYS A 22 -27.46 -5.82 47.15
CA LYS A 22 -28.70 -6.47 47.60
C LYS A 22 -29.69 -5.51 48.26
N ALA A 23 -29.22 -4.38 48.77
CA ALA A 23 -30.09 -3.32 49.31
C ALA A 23 -30.93 -2.68 48.18
N SER A 24 -32.11 -2.15 48.54
CA SER A 24 -32.94 -1.35 47.63
C SER A 24 -32.20 -0.15 47.03
N ALA A 25 -31.34 0.50 47.82
CA ALA A 25 -30.46 1.59 47.38
C ALA A 25 -29.38 1.18 46.35
N CYS A 26 -29.21 -0.12 46.05
CA CYS A 26 -28.35 -0.60 44.98
C CYS A 26 -29.08 -0.86 43.65
N ALA A 27 -30.43 -0.78 43.62
CA ALA A 27 -31.20 -1.07 42.43
C ALA A 27 -30.87 -0.09 41.29
N GLY A 28 -30.45 -0.61 40.15
CA GLY A 28 -30.04 0.20 38.98
C GLY A 28 -28.61 0.73 39.04
N CYS A 29 -27.82 0.39 40.08
CA CYS A 29 -26.39 0.69 40.09
C CYS A 29 -25.65 -0.19 39.04
N PRO A 30 -24.80 0.38 38.16
CA PRO A 30 -24.07 -0.41 37.15
C PRO A 30 -23.25 -1.58 37.71
N ASN A 31 -22.76 -1.44 38.94
CA ASN A 31 -21.97 -2.46 39.64
C ASN A 31 -22.78 -3.34 40.61
N GLN A 32 -24.12 -3.29 40.55
CA GLN A 32 -25.00 -4.02 41.48
C GLN A 32 -24.70 -5.53 41.48
N SER A 33 -24.59 -6.14 40.30
CA SER A 33 -24.26 -7.56 40.13
C SER A 33 -22.89 -7.91 40.73
N LEU A 34 -21.87 -7.10 40.44
CA LEU A 34 -20.49 -7.26 40.92
C LEU A 34 -20.37 -7.15 42.45
N CYS A 35 -21.18 -6.30 43.07
CA CYS A 35 -21.28 -6.21 44.53
C CYS A 35 -22.03 -7.40 45.12
N SER A 36 -23.13 -7.82 44.50
CA SER A 36 -24.00 -8.89 45.01
C SER A 36 -23.32 -10.27 45.06
N SER A 37 -22.34 -10.50 44.16
CA SER A 37 -21.53 -11.73 44.11
C SER A 37 -20.45 -11.81 45.19
N GLY A 38 -20.18 -10.71 45.90
CA GLY A 38 -19.13 -10.64 46.92
C GLY A 38 -17.71 -10.54 46.37
N ALA A 39 -17.52 -10.38 45.06
CA ALA A 39 -16.19 -10.25 44.45
C ALA A 39 -15.38 -9.07 45.02
N THR A 40 -16.05 -7.99 45.43
CA THR A 40 -15.48 -6.81 46.10
C THR A 40 -14.89 -7.06 47.49
N LYS A 41 -15.15 -8.24 48.10
CA LYS A 41 -14.67 -8.60 49.45
C LYS A 41 -13.37 -9.41 49.45
N GLN A 42 -12.89 -9.88 48.30
CA GLN A 42 -11.61 -10.59 48.23
C GLN A 42 -10.46 -9.57 48.19
N PRO A 43 -9.39 -9.73 49.00
CA PRO A 43 -8.20 -8.89 48.88
C PRO A 43 -7.55 -9.15 47.51
N ASP A 44 -7.11 -8.09 46.82
CA ASP A 44 -6.56 -8.27 45.48
C ASP A 44 -5.31 -9.18 45.50
N PRO A 45 -5.31 -10.34 44.83
CA PRO A 45 -4.13 -11.20 44.71
C PRO A 45 -2.90 -10.48 44.11
N GLY A 46 -3.10 -9.35 43.43
CA GLY A 46 -2.01 -8.47 43.01
C GLY A 46 -1.13 -7.98 44.17
N ILE A 47 -1.68 -7.69 45.36
CA ILE A 47 -0.91 -7.20 46.52
C ILE A 47 0.08 -8.27 47.01
N ALA A 48 -0.35 -9.54 47.04
CA ALA A 48 0.51 -10.65 47.41
C ALA A 48 1.67 -10.85 46.40
N LEU A 49 1.36 -10.78 45.10
CA LEU A 49 2.35 -10.96 44.03
C LEU A 49 3.37 -9.80 43.97
N VAL A 50 2.94 -8.55 44.20
CA VAL A 50 3.83 -7.39 44.34
C VAL A 50 4.77 -7.56 45.53
N LYS A 51 4.25 -8.01 46.68
CA LYS A 51 5.04 -8.27 47.89
C LYS A 51 6.08 -9.37 47.70
N GLU A 52 5.74 -10.43 46.98
CA GLU A 52 6.66 -11.50 46.60
C GLU A 52 7.77 -10.97 45.66
N ARG A 53 7.41 -10.31 44.57
CA ARG A 53 8.36 -9.79 43.56
C ARG A 53 9.32 -8.74 44.10
N LEU A 54 8.86 -7.89 45.02
CA LEU A 54 9.69 -6.87 45.68
C LEU A 54 10.42 -7.40 46.93
N SER A 55 10.33 -8.68 47.27
CA SER A 55 11.02 -9.25 48.44
C SER A 55 12.55 -9.28 48.32
N LEU A 56 13.06 -9.43 47.09
CA LEU A 56 14.51 -9.49 46.79
C LEU A 56 15.18 -8.11 46.73
N VAL A 57 14.38 -7.04 46.64
CA VAL A 57 14.86 -5.64 46.61
C VAL A 57 15.10 -5.16 48.05
N ARG A 58 16.36 -4.83 48.37
CA ARG A 58 16.76 -4.51 49.76
C ARG A 58 16.17 -3.20 50.26
N ASN A 59 16.25 -2.13 49.45
CA ASN A 59 15.68 -0.83 49.79
C ASN A 59 14.73 -0.33 48.71
N LYS A 60 13.55 0.18 49.11
CA LYS A 60 12.60 0.85 48.20
C LYS A 60 12.42 2.30 48.63
N LEU A 61 12.75 3.22 47.74
CA LEU A 61 12.74 4.66 47.96
C LEU A 61 11.65 5.30 47.08
N LEU A 62 10.60 5.84 47.69
CA LEU A 62 9.56 6.59 46.97
C LEU A 62 10.02 8.03 46.76
N VAL A 63 9.80 8.58 45.57
CA VAL A 63 9.96 10.03 45.31
C VAL A 63 8.58 10.62 45.09
N LEU A 64 8.10 11.36 46.08
CA LEU A 64 6.73 11.89 46.16
C LEU A 64 6.70 13.40 45.92
N SER A 65 5.53 13.93 45.53
CA SER A 65 5.31 15.38 45.44
C SER A 65 3.81 15.71 45.47
N GLY A 66 3.41 16.64 46.34
CA GLY A 66 2.00 17.03 46.49
C GLY A 66 1.36 17.71 45.26
N LYS A 67 2.16 18.09 44.25
CA LYS A 67 1.67 18.64 42.97
C LYS A 67 2.60 18.32 41.81
N GLY A 68 2.08 18.38 40.58
CA GLY A 68 2.88 18.27 39.35
C GLY A 68 3.85 19.44 39.14
N GLY A 69 4.85 19.23 38.27
CA GLY A 69 5.76 20.28 37.79
C GLY A 69 6.94 20.64 38.70
N VAL A 70 7.08 20.07 39.91
CA VAL A 70 8.20 20.36 40.83
C VAL A 70 9.55 19.74 40.44
N GLY A 71 9.67 19.18 39.23
CA GLY A 71 10.87 18.48 38.77
C GLY A 71 11.13 17.13 39.48
N LYS A 72 10.11 16.52 40.07
CA LYS A 72 10.14 15.19 40.72
C LYS A 72 10.98 14.17 39.93
N SER A 73 10.66 13.97 38.65
CA SER A 73 11.37 13.01 37.81
C SER A 73 12.87 13.32 37.63
N THR A 74 13.25 14.59 37.55
CA THR A 74 14.65 15.01 37.52
C THR A 74 15.37 14.63 38.81
N VAL A 75 14.73 14.87 39.97
CA VAL A 75 15.29 14.50 41.28
C VAL A 75 15.44 12.98 41.40
N THR A 76 14.45 12.18 40.99
CA THR A 76 14.52 10.71 40.99
C THR A 76 15.74 10.19 40.19
N SER A 77 15.97 10.70 38.97
CA SER A 77 17.11 10.28 38.16
C SER A 77 18.45 10.80 38.70
N LEU A 78 18.48 11.96 39.37
CA LEU A 78 19.70 12.46 39.99
C LEU A 78 20.06 11.65 41.23
N LEU A 79 19.08 11.31 42.08
CA LEU A 79 19.29 10.47 43.26
C LEU A 79 19.77 9.07 42.86
N SER A 80 19.15 8.42 41.86
CA SER A 80 19.57 7.08 41.44
C SER A 80 20.98 7.05 40.84
N ARG A 81 21.31 7.99 39.92
CA ARG A 81 22.68 8.14 39.41
C ARG A 81 23.67 8.44 40.54
N CYS A 82 23.31 9.32 41.48
CA CYS A 82 24.17 9.70 42.61
C CYS A 82 24.43 8.54 43.59
N ILE A 83 23.43 7.71 43.90
CA ILE A 83 23.60 6.53 44.75
C ILE A 83 24.52 5.52 44.04
N ALA A 84 24.33 5.27 42.74
CA ALA A 84 25.18 4.36 41.96
C ALA A 84 26.63 4.86 41.85
N THR A 85 26.84 6.15 41.50
CA THR A 85 28.20 6.73 41.39
C THR A 85 28.96 6.74 42.72
N ASN A 86 28.27 6.98 43.86
CA ASN A 86 28.91 6.94 45.17
C ASN A 86 29.07 5.51 45.75
N ASN A 87 28.47 4.49 45.13
CA ASN A 87 28.52 3.11 45.59
C ASN A 87 28.60 2.13 44.39
N PRO A 88 29.78 1.96 43.75
CA PRO A 88 29.90 1.13 42.55
C PRO A 88 29.54 -0.36 42.77
N ASP A 89 29.65 -0.85 44.01
CA ASP A 89 29.26 -2.21 44.41
C ASP A 89 27.74 -2.36 44.71
N LYS A 90 26.89 -1.45 44.22
CA LYS A 90 25.45 -1.42 44.51
C LYS A 90 24.58 -1.38 43.27
N ASN A 91 23.67 -2.34 43.18
CA ASN A 91 22.67 -2.40 42.11
C ASN A 91 21.52 -1.41 42.41
N VAL A 92 21.36 -0.41 41.55
CA VAL A 92 20.33 0.64 41.67
C VAL A 92 19.38 0.59 40.47
N GLY A 93 18.10 0.31 40.72
CA GLY A 93 17.02 0.38 39.74
C GLY A 93 16.21 1.67 39.84
N VAL A 94 15.59 2.09 38.73
CA VAL A 94 14.57 3.15 38.69
C VAL A 94 13.29 2.58 38.08
N LEU A 95 12.15 2.85 38.71
CA LEU A 95 10.83 2.53 38.18
C LEU A 95 10.02 3.81 37.97
N ASP A 96 9.50 3.96 36.75
CA ASP A 96 8.58 5.03 36.36
C ASP A 96 7.13 4.56 36.61
N ILE A 97 6.40 5.23 37.50
CA ILE A 97 4.96 4.98 37.77
C ILE A 97 4.13 6.20 37.35
N ASP A 98 4.77 7.31 36.95
CA ASP A 98 4.12 8.55 36.50
C ASP A 98 3.75 8.45 35.00
N ILE A 99 2.74 7.61 34.73
CA ILE A 99 2.33 7.14 33.38
C ILE A 99 2.13 8.30 32.36
N CYS A 100 1.82 9.50 32.86
CA CYS A 100 1.47 10.69 32.10
C CYS A 100 2.62 11.29 31.24
N GLY A 101 3.88 10.87 31.40
CA GLY A 101 5.01 11.44 30.64
C GLY A 101 6.02 10.40 30.11
N PRO A 102 6.87 10.76 29.12
CA PRO A 102 8.06 9.99 28.76
C PRO A 102 9.30 10.43 29.59
N SER A 103 9.10 10.88 30.83
CA SER A 103 10.08 11.60 31.65
C SER A 103 11.28 10.76 32.06
N GLN A 104 11.14 9.80 32.99
CA GLN A 104 12.28 9.10 33.61
C GLN A 104 13.32 8.63 32.59
N PRO A 105 12.95 7.84 31.56
CA PRO A 105 13.93 7.28 30.65
C PRO A 105 14.30 8.20 29.48
N ARG A 106 13.87 9.49 29.48
CA ARG A 106 14.54 10.54 28.70
C ARG A 106 15.77 10.98 29.49
N VAL A 107 15.56 11.34 30.76
CA VAL A 107 16.61 11.77 31.70
C VAL A 107 17.69 10.72 31.90
N LEU A 108 17.35 9.43 31.79
CA LEU A 108 18.29 8.31 31.86
C LEU A 108 18.99 7.95 30.53
N GLY A 109 18.58 8.53 29.39
CA GLY A 109 19.27 8.39 28.10
C GLY A 109 18.98 7.13 27.28
N ALA A 110 17.89 6.43 27.59
CA ALA A 110 17.53 5.15 26.96
C ALA A 110 16.37 5.28 25.95
N LEU A 111 16.27 6.44 25.26
CA LEU A 111 15.26 6.68 24.21
C LEU A 111 15.47 5.77 22.99
N GLY A 112 14.79 4.62 23.00
CA GLY A 112 14.82 3.63 21.90
C GLY A 112 14.96 2.19 22.38
N GLU A 113 15.42 1.98 23.61
CA GLU A 113 15.62 0.65 24.19
C GLU A 113 14.29 -0.09 24.41
N GLN A 114 14.29 -1.40 24.16
CA GLN A 114 13.13 -2.28 24.33
C GLN A 114 13.22 -3.12 25.62
N VAL A 115 12.07 -3.56 26.12
CA VAL A 115 11.99 -4.45 27.29
C VAL A 115 12.28 -5.89 26.87
N HIS A 116 13.23 -6.54 27.54
CA HIS A 116 13.53 -7.94 27.31
C HIS A 116 12.58 -8.83 28.12
N GLN A 117 11.90 -9.78 27.47
CA GLN A 117 11.06 -10.76 28.16
C GLN A 117 11.87 -12.04 28.44
N SER A 118 11.82 -12.53 29.68
CA SER A 118 12.53 -13.72 30.14
C SER A 118 11.57 -14.79 30.66
N GLY A 119 12.08 -15.99 30.94
CA GLY A 119 11.28 -17.09 31.49
C GLY A 119 10.77 -16.87 32.92
N SER A 120 11.29 -15.87 33.65
CA SER A 120 10.89 -15.53 35.03
C SER A 120 10.03 -14.25 35.12
N GLY A 121 10.01 -13.43 34.07
CA GLY A 121 9.27 -12.16 34.03
C GLY A 121 9.81 -11.18 32.99
N TRP A 122 9.36 -9.92 33.05
CA TRP A 122 9.92 -8.81 32.28
C TRP A 122 11.28 -8.43 32.90
N SER A 123 12.37 -8.49 32.14
CA SER A 123 13.70 -8.09 32.65
C SER A 123 13.85 -6.56 32.61
N PRO A 124 14.37 -5.90 33.68
CA PRO A 124 14.51 -4.45 33.72
C PRO A 124 15.45 -3.90 32.64
N VAL A 125 14.89 -3.14 31.69
CA VAL A 125 15.60 -2.23 30.78
C VAL A 125 14.87 -0.88 30.78
N VAL A 126 15.59 0.19 30.49
CA VAL A 126 15.25 1.56 30.93
C VAL A 126 14.30 2.29 29.95
N ARG A 127 13.10 1.76 29.66
CA ARG A 127 11.94 2.36 28.90
C ARG A 127 10.82 1.30 28.85
N LYS A 128 9.52 1.56 28.60
CA LYS A 128 8.59 2.66 29.02
C LYS A 128 7.14 2.13 28.93
N LEU A 129 6.20 2.79 29.61
CA LEU A 129 4.80 2.37 29.70
C LEU A 129 3.98 2.55 28.41
N ILE A 130 3.06 1.59 28.20
CA ILE A 130 1.88 1.68 27.32
C ILE A 130 0.85 2.60 27.98
N LYS A 131 0.06 3.34 27.20
CA LYS A 131 -0.96 4.28 27.71
C LYS A 131 -2.28 3.57 28.06
N ILE A 132 -2.30 2.88 29.20
CA ILE A 132 -3.50 2.18 29.74
C ILE A 132 -3.61 2.45 31.25
N GLU A 133 -4.80 2.89 31.72
CA GLU A 133 -5.12 3.25 33.11
C GLU A 133 -5.25 2.04 34.07
N ARG A 134 -4.41 1.00 33.89
CA ARG A 134 -4.53 -0.26 34.65
C ARG A 134 -3.22 -1.03 34.91
N MET A 135 -2.06 -0.49 34.53
CA MET A 135 -0.81 -1.25 34.49
C MET A 135 0.08 -1.19 35.76
N ILE A 136 -0.20 -0.34 36.76
CA ILE A 136 0.66 -0.16 37.95
C ILE A 136 0.97 -1.50 38.64
N ARG A 137 -0.05 -2.35 38.78
CA ARG A 137 0.10 -3.72 39.30
C ARG A 137 1.10 -4.53 38.49
N GLN A 138 1.00 -4.53 37.16
CA GLN A 138 1.85 -5.34 36.27
C GLN A 138 3.32 -4.92 36.39
N PHE A 139 3.62 -3.62 36.40
CA PHE A 139 5.01 -3.14 36.60
C PHE A 139 5.59 -3.53 37.96
N LEU A 140 4.76 -3.67 38.99
CA LEU A 140 5.17 -4.10 40.32
C LEU A 140 5.18 -5.64 40.50
N SER A 141 4.51 -6.41 39.63
CA SER A 141 4.25 -7.85 39.84
C SER A 141 4.72 -8.80 38.71
N GLU A 142 5.06 -8.28 37.53
CA GLU A 142 5.52 -9.07 36.37
C GLU A 142 7.00 -8.82 36.02
N VAL A 143 7.60 -7.76 36.57
CA VAL A 143 9.02 -7.45 36.42
C VAL A 143 9.87 -8.33 37.34
N ASP A 144 10.93 -8.92 36.79
CA ASP A 144 11.94 -9.66 37.56
C ASP A 144 13.08 -8.73 37.99
N TRP A 145 12.94 -8.17 39.18
CA TRP A 145 13.90 -7.21 39.73
C TRP A 145 15.27 -7.80 40.08
N GLY A 146 15.41 -9.14 40.16
CA GLY A 146 16.63 -9.77 40.68
C GLY A 146 17.02 -9.25 42.07
N SER A 147 18.33 -9.14 42.33
CA SER A 147 18.88 -8.64 43.59
C SER A 147 19.35 -7.17 43.49
N LEU A 148 18.42 -6.24 43.67
CA LEU A 148 18.72 -4.80 43.81
C LEU A 148 19.04 -4.43 45.27
N ASP A 149 20.05 -3.59 45.46
CA ASP A 149 20.28 -2.91 46.74
C ASP A 149 19.33 -1.73 46.93
N TYR A 150 19.00 -1.02 45.85
CA TYR A 150 18.06 0.11 45.83
C TYR A 150 17.13 0.05 44.62
N LEU A 151 15.84 0.30 44.85
CA LEU A 151 14.87 0.66 43.81
C LEU A 151 14.33 2.05 44.14
N VAL A 152 14.41 2.97 43.18
CA VAL A 152 13.88 4.34 43.31
C VAL A 152 12.63 4.46 42.43
N LEU A 153 11.50 4.85 43.02
CA LEU A 153 10.19 4.83 42.36
C LEU A 153 9.68 6.25 42.14
N ASP A 154 9.47 6.64 40.87
CA ASP A 154 8.88 7.92 40.48
C ASP A 154 7.35 7.83 40.50
N THR A 155 6.69 8.33 41.56
CA THR A 155 5.24 8.14 41.73
C THR A 155 4.42 9.22 41.03
N PRO A 156 3.13 8.99 40.72
CA PRO A 156 2.22 10.06 40.34
C PRO A 156 2.16 11.19 41.39
N PRO A 157 1.86 12.44 41.00
CA PRO A 157 1.68 13.56 41.93
C PRO A 157 0.46 13.36 42.85
N GLY A 158 0.50 13.98 44.03
CA GLY A 158 -0.49 13.78 45.08
C GLY A 158 -1.94 14.06 44.68
N THR A 159 -2.87 13.37 45.34
CA THR A 159 -4.35 13.37 45.13
C THR A 159 -4.89 12.66 43.88
N SER A 160 -4.07 12.01 43.06
CA SER A 160 -4.56 11.17 41.95
C SER A 160 -4.94 9.74 42.38
N ASP A 161 -5.83 9.08 41.64
CA ASP A 161 -6.24 7.68 41.92
C ASP A 161 -5.09 6.69 41.66
N GLU A 162 -4.18 7.01 40.73
CA GLU A 162 -2.94 6.26 40.49
C GLU A 162 -2.00 6.33 41.70
N HIS A 163 -1.91 7.49 42.36
CA HIS A 163 -1.12 7.69 43.57
C HIS A 163 -1.65 6.83 44.74
N LEU A 164 -2.98 6.82 44.94
CA LEU A 164 -3.65 5.95 45.91
C LEU A 164 -3.45 4.46 45.58
N SER A 165 -3.58 4.09 44.31
CA SER A 165 -3.40 2.72 43.82
C SER A 165 -1.98 2.22 44.03
N ALA A 166 -0.96 2.97 43.61
CA ALA A 166 0.44 2.64 43.81
C ALA A 166 0.78 2.47 45.31
N THR A 167 0.28 3.38 46.15
CA THR A 167 0.45 3.30 47.61
C THR A 167 -0.18 2.03 48.18
N SER A 168 -1.37 1.65 47.71
CA SER A 168 -2.08 0.44 48.16
C SER A 168 -1.27 -0.84 47.88
N TYR A 169 -0.72 -1.00 46.67
CA TYR A 169 0.12 -2.15 46.32
C TYR A 169 1.46 -2.18 47.07
N LEU A 170 2.06 -1.02 47.34
CA LEU A 170 3.39 -0.92 47.96
C LEU A 170 3.39 -1.00 49.48
N LYS A 171 2.24 -0.75 50.13
CA LYS A 171 2.07 -0.70 51.60
C LYS A 171 2.68 -1.93 52.32
N ASP A 172 2.43 -3.13 51.80
CA ASP A 172 2.88 -4.38 52.42
C ASP A 172 4.20 -4.92 51.83
N ALA A 173 4.82 -4.21 50.87
CA ALA A 173 6.06 -4.59 50.18
C ALA A 173 7.35 -4.15 50.91
N GLY A 174 7.22 -3.49 52.07
CA GLY A 174 8.34 -3.07 52.92
C GLY A 174 9.12 -1.88 52.34
N VAL A 175 8.43 -0.73 52.18
CA VAL A 175 9.03 0.54 51.77
C VAL A 175 10.04 1.02 52.81
N THR A 176 11.25 1.42 52.37
CA THR A 176 12.31 1.94 53.25
C THR A 176 12.01 3.36 53.68
N GLY A 177 11.49 4.18 52.76
CA GLY A 177 10.94 5.49 53.05
C GLY A 177 10.69 6.34 51.80
N ALA A 178 10.13 7.53 52.01
CA ALA A 178 9.80 8.50 50.98
C ALA A 178 10.64 9.78 51.09
N VAL A 179 11.09 10.28 49.94
CA VAL A 179 11.67 11.62 49.78
C VAL A 179 10.62 12.50 49.11
N ILE A 180 10.33 13.66 49.68
CA ILE A 180 9.28 14.56 49.17
C ILE A 180 9.92 15.74 48.46
N VAL A 181 9.56 15.97 47.20
CA VAL A 181 10.12 17.02 46.33
C VAL A 181 9.17 18.21 46.26
N THR A 182 9.71 19.42 46.37
CA THR A 182 8.95 20.68 46.32
C THR A 182 9.70 21.80 45.62
N THR A 183 9.10 23.00 45.54
CA THR A 183 9.74 24.24 45.06
C THR A 183 9.42 25.40 46.01
N PRO A 184 10.22 26.49 46.05
CA PRO A 184 10.04 27.58 47.03
C PRO A 184 8.66 28.27 47.11
N PRO A 185 7.85 28.41 46.03
CA PRO A 185 6.57 29.12 46.11
C PRO A 185 5.59 28.49 47.10
N GLN A 186 5.03 29.31 48.00
CA GLN A 186 4.16 28.91 49.12
C GLN A 186 3.05 27.89 48.76
N VAL A 187 2.49 27.95 47.54
CA VAL A 187 1.48 26.99 47.06
C VAL A 187 2.03 25.55 47.07
N ALA A 188 3.27 25.34 46.65
CA ALA A 188 3.90 24.01 46.69
C ALA A 188 4.03 23.47 48.13
N LEU A 189 4.34 24.35 49.08
CA LEU A 189 4.47 24.01 50.51
C LEU A 189 3.11 23.65 51.14
N LEU A 190 2.01 24.24 50.67
CA LEU A 190 0.64 23.86 51.08
C LEU A 190 0.27 22.45 50.61
N ASP A 191 0.73 22.04 49.43
CA ASP A 191 0.47 20.69 48.92
C ASP A 191 1.37 19.63 49.59
N VAL A 192 2.63 19.96 49.87
CA VAL A 192 3.54 19.08 50.63
C VAL A 192 3.06 18.82 52.06
N ARG A 193 2.38 19.76 52.71
CA ARG A 193 1.73 19.52 54.01
C ARG A 193 0.71 18.38 53.95
N LYS A 194 -0.12 18.36 52.89
CA LYS A 194 -1.08 17.27 52.63
C LYS A 194 -0.36 15.94 52.39
N GLU A 195 0.74 15.97 51.64
CA GLU A 195 1.58 14.81 51.29
C GLU A 195 2.25 14.18 52.53
N ILE A 196 2.76 15.01 53.44
CA ILE A 196 3.35 14.57 54.72
C ILE A 196 2.27 13.93 55.61
N ASP A 197 1.09 14.54 55.70
CA ASP A 197 -0.02 13.97 56.47
C ASP A 197 -0.66 12.75 55.81
N PHE A 198 -0.56 12.59 54.49
CA PHE A 198 -0.89 11.35 53.79
C PHE A 198 0.08 10.23 54.17
N CYS A 199 1.39 10.44 54.00
CA CYS A 199 2.43 9.48 54.38
C CYS A 199 2.25 8.96 55.83
N ARG A 200 1.94 9.87 56.76
CA ARG A 200 1.63 9.56 58.17
C ARG A 200 0.40 8.66 58.31
N LYS A 201 -0.69 8.94 57.60
CA LYS A 201 -1.94 8.14 57.64
C LYS A 201 -1.77 6.74 57.05
N VAL A 202 -0.85 6.55 56.11
CA VAL A 202 -0.56 5.24 55.48
C VAL A 202 0.66 4.51 56.08
N ASN A 203 1.30 5.06 57.12
CA ASN A 203 2.50 4.55 57.77
C ASN A 203 3.75 4.43 56.86
N ILE A 204 3.92 5.32 55.88
CA ILE A 204 5.15 5.41 55.08
C ILE A 204 6.19 6.27 55.86
N PRO A 205 7.41 5.76 56.13
CA PRO A 205 8.49 6.56 56.72
C PRO A 205 8.89 7.70 55.78
N ILE A 206 9.05 8.92 56.31
CA ILE A 206 9.52 10.08 55.53
C ILE A 206 11.02 10.27 55.82
N LEU A 207 11.85 10.18 54.79
CA LEU A 207 13.31 10.37 54.87
C LEU A 207 13.70 11.85 54.83
N GLY A 208 12.84 12.71 54.27
CA GLY A 208 12.98 14.16 54.31
C GLY A 208 12.47 14.86 53.07
N VAL A 209 12.60 16.19 53.08
CA VAL A 209 12.17 17.09 52.00
C VAL A 209 13.37 17.61 51.20
N ILE A 210 13.25 17.63 49.87
CA ILE A 210 14.17 18.30 48.94
C ILE A 210 13.45 19.48 48.30
N GLU A 211 14.08 20.66 48.34
CA GLU A 211 13.58 21.85 47.66
C GLU A 211 14.31 22.04 46.32
N ASN A 212 13.57 21.98 45.21
CA ASN A 212 14.12 22.03 43.87
C ASN A 212 13.96 23.44 43.25
N MET A 213 14.76 23.75 42.23
CA MET A 213 14.71 24.99 41.45
C MET A 213 14.88 26.28 42.29
N THR A 214 15.69 26.26 43.35
CA THR A 214 15.71 27.34 44.36
C THR A 214 16.36 28.64 43.89
N MET A 215 17.48 28.55 43.18
CA MET A 215 18.23 29.69 42.65
C MET A 215 18.79 29.39 41.27
N PHE A 216 18.82 30.37 40.39
CA PHE A 216 19.46 30.28 39.08
C PHE A 216 20.96 30.53 39.21
N VAL A 217 21.78 29.64 38.66
CA VAL A 217 23.24 29.82 38.55
C VAL A 217 23.57 30.24 37.13
N CYS A 218 24.10 31.45 36.93
CA CYS A 218 24.48 31.90 35.59
C CYS A 218 25.67 31.08 35.06
N PRO A 219 25.55 30.32 33.94
CA PRO A 219 26.63 29.45 33.47
C PRO A 219 27.87 30.23 33.01
N LYS A 220 27.72 31.52 32.64
CA LYS A 220 28.81 32.36 32.12
C LYS A 220 29.60 33.13 33.19
N CYS A 221 28.96 33.54 34.28
CA CYS A 221 29.62 34.34 35.34
C CYS A 221 29.51 33.76 36.76
N LYS A 222 28.85 32.59 36.93
CA LYS A 222 28.63 31.88 38.20
C LYS A 222 27.85 32.64 39.29
N ASN A 223 27.50 33.91 39.09
CA ASN A 223 26.56 34.64 39.95
C ASN A 223 25.23 33.90 40.09
N THR A 224 24.68 33.92 41.29
CA THR A 224 23.35 33.37 41.63
C THR A 224 22.27 34.44 41.58
N ALA A 225 21.03 34.03 41.29
CA ALA A 225 19.83 34.87 41.41
C ALA A 225 18.65 34.04 41.92
N GLU A 226 17.90 34.56 42.89
CA GLU A 226 16.64 33.95 43.34
C GLU A 226 15.53 34.25 42.33
N ILE A 227 15.00 33.22 41.67
CA ILE A 227 13.83 33.36 40.78
C ILE A 227 12.53 33.30 41.60
N PHE A 228 12.51 32.54 42.69
CA PHE A 228 11.33 32.30 43.52
C PHE A 228 11.61 32.61 44.99
N PRO A 229 11.53 33.88 45.42
CA PRO A 229 11.85 34.27 46.80
C PRO A 229 10.88 33.65 47.80
N ALA A 230 11.42 32.96 48.80
CA ALA A 230 10.65 32.20 49.79
C ALA A 230 10.12 33.09 50.93
N SER A 231 8.96 33.72 50.74
CA SER A 231 8.34 34.68 51.66
C SER A 231 8.01 34.18 53.08
N THR A 232 8.18 32.87 53.34
CA THR A 232 7.86 32.18 54.60
C THR A 232 9.04 31.37 55.17
N GLY A 233 10.24 31.46 54.58
CA GLY A 233 11.39 30.61 54.95
C GLY A 233 11.42 29.23 54.29
N GLY A 234 10.56 29.01 53.29
CA GLY A 234 10.65 27.89 52.35
C GLY A 234 10.41 26.50 52.96
N ALA A 235 10.85 25.48 52.25
CA ALA A 235 10.77 24.09 52.68
C ALA A 235 11.53 23.83 53.98
N GLN A 236 12.64 24.53 54.25
CA GLN A 236 13.41 24.36 55.48
C GLN A 236 12.62 24.79 56.73
N ALA A 237 11.90 25.91 56.67
CA ALA A 237 11.02 26.34 57.76
C ALA A 237 9.85 25.38 57.97
N MET A 238 9.22 24.93 56.88
CA MET A 238 8.13 23.94 56.89
C MET A 238 8.58 22.59 57.47
N SER A 239 9.75 22.06 57.08
CA SER A 239 10.32 20.82 57.62
C SER A 239 10.51 20.91 59.14
N LYS A 240 11.02 22.05 59.63
CA LYS A 240 11.18 22.30 61.07
C LYS A 240 9.85 22.39 61.82
N GLU A 241 8.85 23.05 61.23
CA GLU A 241 7.49 23.16 61.81
C GLU A 241 6.80 21.79 61.89
N LEU A 242 6.90 20.99 60.82
CA LEU A 242 6.24 19.68 60.72
C LEU A 242 7.03 18.56 61.41
N ASN A 243 8.23 18.81 61.93
CA ASN A 243 9.16 17.80 62.46
C ASN A 243 9.46 16.69 61.43
N VAL A 244 9.97 17.10 60.26
CA VAL A 244 10.45 16.25 59.16
C VAL A 244 11.84 16.73 58.74
N GLU A 245 12.74 15.83 58.37
CA GLU A 245 14.11 16.21 57.97
C GLU A 245 14.12 17.07 56.69
N PHE A 246 15.10 17.97 56.59
CA PHE A 246 15.34 18.80 55.41
C PHE A 246 16.67 18.38 54.79
N LEU A 247 16.63 17.69 53.65
CA LEU A 247 17.80 17.08 53.02
C LEU A 247 18.65 18.09 52.24
N GLY A 248 18.02 19.16 51.72
CA GLY A 248 18.71 20.28 51.09
C GLY A 248 17.95 20.91 49.92
N SER A 249 18.60 21.88 49.30
CA SER A 249 18.11 22.63 48.15
C SER A 249 18.92 22.31 46.88
N ILE A 250 18.25 22.21 45.73
CA ILE A 250 18.86 22.02 44.40
C ILE A 250 18.62 23.30 43.57
N PRO A 251 19.67 23.90 42.97
CA PRO A 251 19.52 25.09 42.13
C PRO A 251 18.91 24.77 40.76
N LEU A 252 18.34 25.78 40.10
CA LEU A 252 17.91 25.71 38.71
C LEU A 252 19.14 25.93 37.79
N ASP A 253 19.73 24.83 37.34
CA ASP A 253 20.87 24.81 36.42
C ASP A 253 20.41 24.51 34.98
N PRO A 254 20.57 25.43 34.01
CA PRO A 254 20.20 25.17 32.61
C PRO A 254 20.99 24.02 31.96
N LEU A 255 22.20 23.73 32.45
CA LEU A 255 23.01 22.62 31.95
C LEU A 255 22.48 21.28 32.46
N LEU A 256 21.86 21.25 33.65
CA LEU A 256 21.12 20.08 34.12
C LEU A 256 19.92 19.79 33.22
N ALA A 257 19.09 20.79 32.89
CA ALA A 257 17.98 20.62 31.95
C ALA A 257 18.45 20.07 30.60
N ARG A 258 19.55 20.62 30.05
CA ARG A 258 20.17 20.12 28.82
C ARG A 258 20.64 18.66 28.94
N CYS A 259 21.32 18.29 30.02
CA CYS A 259 21.73 16.90 30.25
C CYS A 259 20.52 15.97 30.41
N CYS A 260 19.40 16.44 30.99
CA CYS A 260 18.16 15.68 31.07
C CYS A 260 17.51 15.45 29.69
N ASP A 261 17.53 16.42 28.78
CA ASP A 261 17.00 16.26 27.42
C ASP A 261 17.92 15.46 26.48
N GLU A 262 19.25 15.63 26.61
CA GLU A 262 20.25 14.77 25.94
C GLU A 262 20.40 13.38 26.60
N GLY A 263 19.76 13.15 27.74
CA GLY A 263 19.78 11.88 28.49
C GLY A 263 21.10 11.51 29.18
N LYS A 264 22.03 12.46 29.27
CA LYS A 264 23.38 12.24 29.78
C LYS A 264 23.47 12.34 31.30
N SER A 265 24.54 11.74 31.85
CA SER A 265 24.83 11.82 33.27
C SER A 265 25.34 13.22 33.64
N PHE A 266 24.48 14.07 34.23
CA PHE A 266 24.90 15.41 34.67
C PHE A 266 26.08 15.38 35.66
N LEU A 267 26.15 14.36 36.52
CA LEU A 267 27.29 14.12 37.44
C LEU A 267 28.63 13.87 36.72
N THR A 268 28.58 13.51 35.44
CA THR A 268 29.74 13.12 34.62
C THR A 268 30.06 14.19 33.56
N GLU A 269 29.04 14.83 32.98
CA GLU A 269 29.21 15.93 32.02
C GLU A 269 29.60 17.27 32.70
N MET A 270 29.17 17.48 33.96
CA MET A 270 29.30 18.75 34.69
C MET A 270 29.83 18.56 36.13
N PRO A 271 30.94 17.84 36.36
CA PRO A 271 31.43 17.49 37.70
C PRO A 271 31.71 18.72 38.58
N ASP A 272 32.16 19.83 37.99
CA ASP A 272 32.47 21.09 38.67
C ASP A 272 31.25 22.03 38.84
N SER A 273 30.01 21.56 38.61
CA SER A 273 28.82 22.37 38.89
C SER A 273 28.49 22.34 40.40
N PRO A 274 28.23 23.48 41.06
CA PRO A 274 27.77 23.51 42.46
C PRO A 274 26.54 22.64 42.73
N THR A 275 25.71 22.40 41.70
CA THR A 275 24.59 21.46 41.70
C THR A 275 25.02 20.04 42.11
N VAL A 276 26.22 19.59 41.72
CA VAL A 276 26.80 18.28 42.08
C VAL A 276 27.19 18.23 43.56
N ASP A 277 27.71 19.32 44.14
CA ASP A 277 28.01 19.42 45.57
C ASP A 277 26.75 19.33 46.44
N PHE A 278 25.64 19.95 46.01
CA PHE A 278 24.36 19.84 46.70
C PHE A 278 23.81 18.40 46.63
N LEU A 279 23.85 17.76 45.46
CA LEU A 279 23.44 16.36 45.30
C LEU A 279 24.28 15.43 46.18
N ASN A 280 25.62 15.54 46.16
CA ASN A 280 26.49 14.70 46.97
C ASN A 280 26.28 14.88 48.49
N LYS A 281 25.81 16.05 48.95
CA LYS A 281 25.37 16.26 50.35
C LYS A 281 24.06 15.53 50.65
N ILE A 282 23.05 15.69 49.80
CA ILE A 282 21.74 15.02 49.91
C ILE A 282 21.92 13.48 49.94
N CYS A 283 22.68 12.92 49.00
CA CYS A 283 22.91 11.47 48.92
C CYS A 283 23.64 10.92 50.15
N LYS A 284 24.59 11.69 50.73
CA LYS A 284 25.30 11.27 51.94
C LYS A 284 24.39 11.22 53.17
N LEU A 285 23.43 12.15 53.31
CA LEU A 285 22.42 12.09 54.37
C LEU A 285 21.54 10.83 54.24
N MET A 286 21.09 10.51 53.03
CA MET A 286 20.21 9.35 52.78
C MET A 286 20.86 7.99 53.06
N ILE A 287 22.19 7.88 53.02
CA ILE A 287 22.93 6.61 53.16
C ILE A 287 23.18 6.19 54.63
N VAL A 288 22.95 7.08 55.61
CA VAL A 288 23.27 6.81 57.04
C VAL A 288 22.38 5.73 57.69
N TYR A 289 21.23 5.40 57.09
CA TYR A 289 20.31 4.42 57.67
C TYR A 289 20.73 2.95 57.46
N LYS A 290 21.31 2.38 58.53
CA LYS A 290 21.67 0.96 58.75
C LYS A 290 22.91 0.43 58.00
N SER A 291 24.09 0.80 58.49
CA SER A 291 25.31 0.00 58.31
C SER A 291 25.29 -1.29 59.14
N SER A 292 25.87 -2.37 58.63
CA SER A 292 26.34 -3.55 59.40
C SER A 292 27.44 -4.25 58.61
N CYS A 293 28.55 -4.57 59.27
CA CYS A 293 29.81 -4.97 58.63
C CYS A 293 29.85 -6.43 58.14
N VAL A 294 30.64 -6.70 57.10
CA VAL A 294 31.73 -7.70 57.11
C VAL A 294 32.93 -7.12 56.33
N SER A 295 34.14 -7.57 56.64
CA SER A 295 35.43 -6.96 56.27
C SER A 295 36.00 -7.31 54.88
N VAL A 296 37.00 -6.52 54.48
CA VAL A 296 37.77 -6.58 53.22
C VAL A 296 38.73 -7.79 53.15
N PHE A 297 38.98 -8.27 51.92
CA PHE A 297 40.29 -8.78 51.50
C PHE A 297 40.66 -8.19 50.12
N THR A 298 41.87 -7.65 50.01
CA THR A 298 42.39 -7.00 48.79
C THR A 298 43.48 -7.85 48.15
N VAL A 299 43.46 -8.00 46.82
CA VAL A 299 44.61 -8.45 46.03
C VAL A 299 44.66 -7.63 44.75
N GLU A 300 45.70 -6.84 44.56
CA GLU A 300 45.94 -6.08 43.32
C GLU A 300 46.71 -6.93 42.31
N VAL A 301 46.22 -6.98 41.06
CA VAL A 301 47.03 -7.29 39.86
C VAL A 301 46.53 -6.38 38.73
N HIS A 302 47.45 -5.87 37.90
CA HIS A 302 47.17 -4.87 36.87
C HIS A 302 46.13 -5.30 35.81
N PHE A 303 45.27 -4.36 35.41
CA PHE A 303 44.36 -4.51 34.27
C PHE A 303 44.93 -3.89 33.00
N VAL A 304 45.15 -4.74 31.99
CA VAL A 304 44.91 -4.43 30.56
C VAL A 304 44.22 -5.67 29.98
N ASP A 305 43.06 -5.48 29.36
CA ASP A 305 42.26 -6.47 28.63
C ASP A 305 42.07 -7.87 29.25
N LYS A 306 41.02 -8.03 30.07
CA LYS A 306 40.12 -9.23 30.08
C LYS A 306 38.89 -9.06 30.97
N VAL A 307 37.72 -8.96 30.35
CA VAL A 307 36.49 -9.58 30.88
C VAL A 307 36.28 -10.87 30.11
N ILE A 308 36.01 -11.98 30.80
CA ILE A 308 35.75 -13.27 30.16
C ILE A 308 34.32 -13.27 29.61
N MET A 309 34.19 -13.35 28.28
CA MET A 309 32.90 -13.42 27.61
C MET A 309 32.32 -14.83 27.70
N PHE A 310 31.03 -14.95 28.01
CA PHE A 310 30.23 -16.12 27.60
C PHE A 310 29.90 -16.04 26.10
N HIS A 311 30.94 -16.02 25.28
CA HIS A 311 30.83 -16.06 23.83
C HIS A 311 30.63 -17.51 23.35
N LYS A 312 29.42 -17.82 22.91
CA LYS A 312 29.20 -19.00 22.04
C LYS A 312 29.73 -18.63 20.66
N TYR A 313 30.90 -19.18 20.31
CA TYR A 313 31.71 -18.75 19.15
C TYR A 313 30.93 -18.67 17.82
N MET A 314 30.70 -17.45 17.32
CA MET A 314 30.34 -17.16 15.92
C MET A 314 30.90 -15.82 15.38
N ILE A 315 31.34 -14.89 16.24
CA ILE A 315 31.74 -13.52 15.82
C ILE A 315 32.95 -13.48 14.87
N HIS A 316 33.93 -14.39 15.01
CA HIS A 316 35.13 -14.43 14.16
C HIS A 316 34.88 -14.77 12.67
N CYS A 317 33.65 -15.12 12.27
CA CYS A 317 33.33 -15.40 10.86
C CYS A 317 32.67 -14.21 10.13
N VAL A 318 31.85 -13.42 10.83
CA VAL A 318 31.01 -12.36 10.22
C VAL A 318 31.84 -11.21 9.66
N VAL A 319 32.86 -10.76 10.41
CA VAL A 319 33.69 -9.58 10.05
C VAL A 319 34.37 -9.74 8.68
N ALA A 320 34.78 -10.95 8.31
CA ALA A 320 35.37 -11.22 6.99
C ALA A 320 34.33 -11.23 5.84
N GLN A 321 33.09 -11.62 6.13
CA GLN A 321 32.00 -11.73 5.15
C GLN A 321 31.31 -10.38 4.86
N CYS A 322 31.45 -9.40 5.75
CA CYS A 322 30.94 -8.03 5.58
C CYS A 322 31.86 -7.09 4.79
N SER A 323 32.88 -7.63 4.13
CA SER A 323 33.85 -6.88 3.31
C SER A 323 33.16 -6.01 2.24
N ASN A 324 33.21 -4.68 2.45
CA ASN A 324 32.70 -3.59 1.60
C ASN A 324 31.82 -3.97 0.40
N ILE A 325 30.61 -4.48 0.68
CA ILE A 325 29.60 -4.72 -0.35
C ILE A 325 29.19 -3.35 -0.94
N PRO A 326 29.30 -3.15 -2.28
CA PRO A 326 28.95 -1.89 -2.92
C PRO A 326 27.52 -1.46 -2.57
N LYS A 327 27.30 -0.15 -2.39
CA LYS A 327 26.00 0.41 -1.95
C LYS A 327 24.80 -0.16 -2.74
N ILE A 328 24.93 -0.31 -4.06
CA ILE A 328 23.90 -0.84 -4.98
C ILE A 328 23.69 -2.37 -4.91
N LEU A 329 24.54 -3.12 -4.21
CA LEU A 329 24.44 -4.58 -4.01
C LEU A 329 24.07 -4.97 -2.58
N ARG A 330 23.68 -4.00 -1.74
CA ARG A 330 23.20 -4.26 -0.38
C ARG A 330 21.71 -4.61 -0.41
N PHE A 331 21.39 -5.88 -0.27
CA PHE A 331 20.03 -6.36 -0.04
C PHE A 331 19.69 -6.28 1.45
N ASP A 332 18.58 -5.63 1.77
CA ASP A 332 18.18 -5.32 3.15
C ASP A 332 17.86 -6.59 3.95
N CYS A 333 18.39 -6.66 5.17
CA CYS A 333 18.18 -7.75 6.11
C CYS A 333 17.21 -7.38 7.27
N HIS A 334 16.78 -6.12 7.32
CA HIS A 334 15.84 -5.57 8.29
C HIS A 334 14.86 -4.61 7.57
N PRO A 335 14.09 -5.09 6.57
CA PRO A 335 13.20 -4.26 5.75
C PRO A 335 12.03 -3.64 6.53
N GLU A 336 11.76 -4.12 7.75
CA GLU A 336 10.85 -3.52 8.72
C GLU A 336 11.52 -2.42 9.58
N ASP A 337 10.75 -1.43 10.02
CA ASP A 337 11.24 -0.27 10.78
C ASP A 337 12.05 -0.65 12.04
N GLY A 338 13.02 0.21 12.41
CA GLY A 338 13.78 0.09 13.67
C GLY A 338 15.11 -0.66 13.59
N ALA A 339 15.68 -0.85 12.39
CA ALA A 339 16.99 -1.47 12.20
C ALA A 339 18.11 -0.78 13.01
N SER A 340 18.85 -1.56 13.81
CA SER A 340 20.00 -1.11 14.61
C SER A 340 21.21 -2.02 14.41
N GLU A 341 22.38 -1.62 14.91
CA GLU A 341 23.60 -2.45 14.85
C GLU A 341 23.41 -3.81 15.55
N LEU A 342 22.74 -3.82 16.70
CA LEU A 342 22.43 -5.03 17.46
C LEU A 342 21.38 -5.89 16.72
N SER A 343 20.22 -5.32 16.36
CA SER A 343 19.15 -6.08 15.68
C SER A 343 19.54 -6.56 14.28
N CYS A 344 20.59 -5.97 13.67
CA CYS A 344 21.22 -6.44 12.45
C CYS A 344 22.22 -7.57 12.69
N THR A 345 23.12 -7.41 13.66
CA THR A 345 24.17 -8.41 13.93
C THR A 345 23.60 -9.70 14.55
N ASP A 346 22.51 -9.63 15.31
CA ASP A 346 21.76 -10.79 15.81
C ASP A 346 21.16 -11.64 14.66
N ARG A 347 20.84 -11.03 13.50
CA ARG A 347 20.42 -11.75 12.28
C ARG A 347 21.60 -12.42 11.54
N GLY A 348 22.82 -12.25 12.03
CA GLY A 348 24.05 -12.58 11.31
C GLY A 348 24.27 -11.70 10.07
N CYS A 349 23.77 -10.45 10.10
CA CYS A 349 23.85 -9.50 9.01
C CYS A 349 24.88 -8.38 9.25
N CYS A 350 25.21 -7.66 8.19
CA CYS A 350 26.24 -6.63 8.17
C CYS A 350 25.64 -5.26 8.44
N TRP A 351 26.19 -4.55 9.43
CA TRP A 351 25.86 -3.15 9.72
C TRP A 351 26.91 -2.20 9.15
N ASN A 352 26.49 -1.17 8.41
CA ASN A 352 27.38 -0.11 7.89
C ASN A 352 26.55 1.17 7.61
N PRO A 353 26.42 2.08 8.60
CA PRO A 353 25.64 3.31 8.47
C PRO A 353 26.34 4.31 7.57
N LEU A 354 25.56 5.00 6.71
CA LEU A 354 26.10 5.95 5.75
C LEU A 354 26.10 7.37 6.30
N ASP A 355 27.30 7.91 6.47
CA ASP A 355 27.62 9.32 6.68
C ASP A 355 27.02 9.95 7.97
N LYS A 356 27.91 10.42 8.87
CA LYS A 356 27.55 10.91 10.21
C LYS A 356 26.87 12.29 10.17
N GLY A 357 25.59 12.35 9.86
CA GLY A 357 24.86 13.63 9.87
C GLY A 357 23.35 13.65 9.60
N VAL A 358 22.67 12.51 9.46
CA VAL A 358 21.21 12.47 9.18
C VAL A 358 20.41 12.18 10.45
N ASP A 359 19.39 12.98 10.72
CA ASP A 359 18.43 12.82 11.82
C ASP A 359 17.51 11.60 11.56
N THR A 360 17.46 10.68 12.51
CA THR A 360 16.74 9.39 12.41
C THR A 360 15.32 9.42 12.98
N ALA A 361 14.83 10.57 13.47
CA ALA A 361 13.59 10.67 14.24
C ALA A 361 12.26 10.60 13.42
N LYS A 362 12.30 10.32 12.11
CA LYS A 362 11.14 10.14 11.21
C LYS A 362 11.43 9.03 10.20
N ARG A 363 10.40 8.35 9.67
CA ARG A 363 10.48 7.20 8.72
C ARG A 363 11.73 7.30 7.84
N VAL A 364 12.67 6.36 8.03
CA VAL A 364 13.97 6.39 7.34
C VAL A 364 13.69 6.41 5.84
N PRO A 365 14.19 7.41 5.08
CA PRO A 365 13.93 7.44 3.65
C PRO A 365 14.50 6.18 2.99
N LEU A 366 13.80 5.62 2.00
CA LEU A 366 14.29 4.49 1.21
C LEU A 366 15.63 4.86 0.59
N ASN A 367 16.69 4.37 1.23
CA ASN A 367 18.08 4.63 0.97
C ASN A 367 18.81 3.29 0.95
N VAL A 368 20.07 3.32 0.54
CA VAL A 368 21.00 2.19 0.66
C VAL A 368 20.97 1.66 2.12
N PRO A 369 20.59 0.40 2.35
CA PRO A 369 20.31 -0.07 3.70
C PRO A 369 21.57 -0.15 4.56
N TYR A 370 21.39 0.19 5.84
CA TYR A 370 22.44 0.13 6.85
C TYR A 370 22.65 -1.30 7.34
N CYS A 371 21.57 -2.10 7.42
CA CYS A 371 21.61 -3.54 7.66
C CYS A 371 21.45 -4.32 6.35
N TYR A 372 22.40 -5.19 6.00
CA TYR A 372 22.33 -5.95 4.75
C TYR A 372 22.92 -7.35 4.87
N TYR A 373 22.50 -8.26 3.99
CA TYR A 373 22.99 -9.63 3.98
C TYR A 373 24.50 -9.71 3.63
N PRO A 374 25.31 -10.52 4.34
CA PRO A 374 26.68 -10.79 3.97
C PRO A 374 26.76 -11.58 2.66
N LYS A 375 27.94 -11.56 2.03
CA LYS A 375 28.20 -12.32 0.81
C LYS A 375 28.00 -13.83 1.05
N ASN A 376 27.24 -14.47 0.16
CA ASN A 376 26.84 -15.88 0.23
C ASN A 376 25.90 -16.24 1.42
N TRP A 377 25.17 -15.28 2.02
CA TRP A 377 24.15 -15.59 3.03
C TRP A 377 23.04 -16.48 2.45
N SER A 378 22.74 -17.59 3.13
CA SER A 378 21.59 -18.46 2.84
C SER A 378 21.10 -19.16 4.10
N LEU A 379 19.78 -19.38 4.16
CA LEU A 379 19.12 -20.21 5.17
C LEU A 379 18.92 -21.66 4.70
N TYR A 380 19.01 -21.91 3.39
CA TYR A 380 18.67 -23.17 2.74
C TYR A 380 19.84 -23.74 1.93
N LYS A 381 19.85 -25.07 1.78
CA LYS A 381 20.77 -25.79 0.90
C LYS A 381 20.01 -26.78 0.00
N TYR A 382 20.43 -26.89 -1.26
CA TYR A 382 19.97 -27.90 -2.19
C TYR A 382 20.28 -29.33 -1.71
N ILE A 383 19.29 -30.23 -1.85
CA ILE A 383 19.42 -31.68 -1.75
C ILE A 383 18.60 -32.34 -2.88
N ASN A 384 19.01 -33.54 -3.30
CA ASN A 384 18.32 -34.35 -4.31
C ASN A 384 18.01 -33.59 -5.63
N CYS A 385 18.99 -32.88 -6.18
CA CYS A 385 18.87 -32.20 -7.47
C CYS A 385 18.78 -33.21 -8.62
N THR A 386 17.91 -32.94 -9.58
CA THR A 386 17.87 -33.57 -10.91
C THR A 386 17.69 -32.48 -11.99
N GLN A 387 18.34 -32.65 -13.14
CA GLN A 387 18.22 -31.72 -14.27
C GLN A 387 18.26 -32.48 -15.61
N ASP A 388 17.34 -32.17 -16.52
CA ASP A 388 17.44 -32.50 -17.95
C ASP A 388 17.22 -31.23 -18.78
N GLY A 389 18.31 -30.71 -19.35
CA GLY A 389 18.31 -29.43 -20.05
C GLY A 389 17.82 -28.29 -19.16
N ASN A 390 16.66 -27.73 -19.48
CA ASN A 390 16.04 -26.64 -18.72
C ASN A 390 15.04 -27.11 -17.64
N ASN A 391 14.67 -28.39 -17.63
CA ASN A 391 13.81 -28.93 -16.59
C ASN A 391 14.68 -29.31 -15.38
N PHE A 392 14.34 -28.82 -14.20
CA PHE A 392 15.10 -29.01 -12.96
C PHE A 392 14.15 -29.25 -11.79
N GLU A 393 14.44 -30.25 -10.96
CA GLU A 393 13.76 -30.46 -9.69
C GLU A 393 14.79 -30.60 -8.57
N ALA A 394 14.55 -29.95 -7.43
CA ALA A 394 15.36 -30.15 -6.23
C ALA A 394 14.56 -29.83 -4.97
N PHE A 395 15.03 -30.35 -3.84
CA PHE A 395 14.54 -29.96 -2.52
C PHE A 395 15.53 -29.00 -1.86
N LEU A 396 15.00 -28.11 -1.03
CA LEU A 396 15.74 -27.16 -0.21
C LEU A 396 15.54 -27.56 1.24
N LYS A 397 16.61 -28.00 1.89
CA LYS A 397 16.61 -28.22 3.34
C LYS A 397 16.99 -26.93 4.04
N GLN A 398 16.24 -26.58 5.09
CA GLN A 398 16.60 -25.48 5.97
C GLN A 398 17.78 -25.88 6.86
N GLU A 399 18.86 -25.09 6.80
CA GLU A 399 20.04 -25.22 7.66
C GLU A 399 20.04 -24.17 8.79
N ARG A 400 19.35 -23.04 8.61
CA ARG A 400 19.18 -21.97 9.61
C ARG A 400 17.77 -21.37 9.50
N LYS A 401 17.16 -20.96 10.62
CA LYS A 401 15.86 -20.25 10.63
C LYS A 401 16.03 -18.76 10.34
N SER A 402 15.04 -18.14 9.73
CA SER A 402 14.88 -16.68 9.71
C SER A 402 14.32 -16.16 11.05
N VAL A 403 14.21 -14.83 11.19
CA VAL A 403 13.55 -14.17 12.34
C VAL A 403 12.04 -14.40 12.37
N TYR A 404 11.41 -14.61 11.21
CA TYR A 404 9.98 -14.87 11.08
C TYR A 404 9.61 -16.24 11.68
N LYS A 405 8.41 -16.39 12.23
CA LYS A 405 7.93 -17.67 12.75
C LYS A 405 7.51 -18.57 11.59
N ASN A 406 7.23 -19.84 11.89
CA ASN A 406 6.71 -20.81 10.91
C ASN A 406 7.53 -20.89 9.60
N ASN A 407 8.87 -20.92 9.74
CA ASN A 407 9.80 -21.27 8.66
C ASN A 407 9.46 -22.67 8.12
N VAL A 408 9.43 -22.85 6.79
CA VAL A 408 9.18 -24.16 6.17
C VAL A 408 10.49 -24.96 6.10
N PRO A 409 10.64 -26.11 6.81
CA PRO A 409 11.94 -26.78 6.93
C PRO A 409 12.42 -27.50 5.66
N LEU A 410 11.49 -27.83 4.75
CA LEU A 410 11.72 -28.50 3.48
C LEU A 410 10.85 -27.84 2.40
N VAL A 411 11.46 -27.28 1.37
CA VAL A 411 10.77 -26.61 0.25
C VAL A 411 11.17 -27.32 -1.06
N LYS A 412 10.28 -27.50 -2.04
CA LYS A 412 10.64 -28.01 -3.37
C LYS A 412 10.73 -26.86 -4.37
N VAL A 413 11.72 -26.95 -5.26
CA VAL A 413 11.89 -26.09 -6.44
C VAL A 413 11.68 -26.94 -7.69
N GLU A 414 10.86 -26.44 -8.61
CA GLU A 414 10.62 -27.03 -9.93
C GLU A 414 10.82 -25.93 -10.98
N ALA A 415 11.80 -26.09 -11.88
CA ALA A 415 11.87 -25.34 -13.12
C ALA A 415 11.37 -26.22 -14.26
N THR A 416 10.48 -25.69 -15.10
CA THR A 416 9.91 -26.45 -16.23
C THR A 416 9.63 -25.52 -17.39
N GLY A 417 10.11 -25.89 -18.58
CA GLY A 417 9.74 -25.18 -19.80
C GLY A 417 8.27 -25.37 -20.15
N ILE A 418 7.59 -24.30 -20.55
CA ILE A 418 6.22 -24.35 -21.09
C ILE A 418 6.26 -24.32 -22.62
N ASP A 419 7.09 -23.45 -23.20
CA ASP A 419 7.42 -23.41 -24.63
C ASP A 419 8.85 -22.87 -24.83
N ASN A 420 9.30 -22.62 -26.06
CA ASN A 420 10.67 -22.16 -26.33
C ASN A 420 10.99 -20.74 -25.83
N SER A 421 10.02 -20.02 -25.28
CA SER A 421 10.13 -18.66 -24.74
C SER A 421 9.70 -18.53 -23.28
N ILE A 422 8.79 -19.40 -22.79
CA ILE A 422 8.27 -19.37 -21.43
C ILE A 422 8.89 -20.47 -20.56
N LEU A 423 9.61 -20.06 -19.51
CA LEU A 423 10.08 -20.91 -18.41
C LEU A 423 9.25 -20.65 -17.15
N ARG A 424 8.69 -21.70 -16.52
CA ARG A 424 8.14 -21.62 -15.16
C ARG A 424 9.24 -21.98 -14.16
N VAL A 425 9.31 -21.24 -13.05
CA VAL A 425 9.90 -21.74 -11.80
C VAL A 425 8.82 -21.69 -10.72
N LYS A 426 8.58 -22.80 -10.02
CA LYS A 426 7.71 -22.91 -8.84
C LYS A 426 8.56 -23.22 -7.62
N ILE A 427 8.28 -22.57 -6.50
CA ILE A 427 8.90 -22.82 -5.20
C ILE A 427 7.77 -23.01 -4.18
N TYR A 428 7.69 -24.15 -3.51
CA TYR A 428 6.52 -24.49 -2.68
C TYR A 428 6.84 -25.50 -1.55
N ASP A 429 5.97 -25.58 -0.55
CA ASP A 429 6.01 -26.62 0.48
C ASP A 429 5.50 -27.95 -0.10
N PRO A 430 6.30 -29.04 -0.15
CA PRO A 430 5.90 -30.32 -0.71
C PRO A 430 5.15 -31.22 0.28
N LEU A 431 5.01 -30.81 1.55
CA LEU A 431 4.35 -31.56 2.62
C LEU A 431 2.98 -30.97 2.98
N ASN A 432 2.85 -29.64 2.91
CA ASN A 432 1.61 -28.92 3.21
C ASN A 432 1.13 -28.16 1.99
N ALA A 433 -0.14 -28.35 1.60
CA ALA A 433 -0.78 -27.49 0.61
C ALA A 433 -0.82 -26.04 1.13
N ARG A 434 -0.34 -25.10 0.31
CA ARG A 434 -0.41 -23.65 0.55
C ARG A 434 -1.34 -23.02 -0.48
N TYR A 435 -1.78 -21.78 -0.23
CA TYR A 435 -2.53 -21.02 -1.22
C TYR A 435 -1.75 -20.89 -2.54
N GLU A 436 -2.41 -21.21 -3.65
CA GLU A 436 -2.03 -20.86 -5.01
C GLU A 436 -3.21 -20.09 -5.64
N PRO A 437 -2.99 -18.92 -6.28
CA PRO A 437 -4.08 -18.12 -6.83
C PRO A 437 -4.95 -18.90 -7.84
N PRO A 438 -6.30 -18.89 -7.69
CA PRO A 438 -7.20 -19.66 -8.54
C PRO A 438 -7.29 -19.15 -9.99
N TRP A 439 -6.82 -17.93 -10.28
CA TRP A 439 -6.79 -17.33 -11.61
C TRP A 439 -5.40 -16.73 -11.95
N PRO A 440 -4.98 -16.78 -13.23
CA PRO A 440 -5.68 -17.37 -14.37
C PRO A 440 -5.63 -18.90 -14.39
N ILE A 441 -6.76 -19.54 -14.71
CA ILE A 441 -6.87 -21.00 -14.82
C ILE A 441 -5.98 -21.48 -15.98
N ARG A 442 -5.15 -22.49 -15.71
CA ARG A 442 -4.25 -23.09 -16.71
C ARG A 442 -5.04 -23.93 -17.71
N SER A 443 -4.86 -23.64 -18.99
CA SER A 443 -5.53 -24.34 -20.12
C SER A 443 -5.06 -25.78 -20.31
N ASP A 444 -3.86 -26.13 -19.83
CA ASP A 444 -3.42 -27.52 -19.66
C ASP A 444 -2.95 -27.73 -18.21
N PRO A 445 -3.58 -28.62 -17.42
CA PRO A 445 -3.17 -28.95 -16.07
C PRO A 445 -2.07 -30.04 -16.02
N ARG A 446 -1.66 -30.62 -17.16
CA ARG A 446 -0.64 -31.68 -17.18
C ARG A 446 0.74 -31.11 -16.83
N PRO A 447 1.57 -31.84 -16.06
CA PRO A 447 2.97 -31.48 -15.84
C PRO A 447 3.77 -31.51 -17.15
N PHE A 448 4.62 -30.50 -17.38
CA PHE A 448 5.35 -30.26 -18.62
C PHE A 448 6.59 -31.17 -18.79
N PHE A 449 6.36 -32.49 -18.87
CA PHE A 449 7.44 -33.48 -19.00
C PHE A 449 8.04 -33.63 -20.42
N SER A 450 7.49 -32.94 -21.42
CA SER A 450 8.07 -32.93 -22.77
C SER A 450 9.28 -32.00 -22.86
N ARG A 451 10.47 -32.55 -23.17
CA ARG A 451 11.69 -31.78 -23.40
C ARG A 451 11.51 -30.84 -24.62
N ILE A 452 11.61 -29.55 -24.37
CA ILE A 452 11.56 -28.49 -25.39
C ILE A 452 12.93 -28.35 -26.05
N SER A 453 12.96 -28.33 -27.39
CA SER A 453 14.13 -27.92 -28.17
C SER A 453 14.17 -26.40 -28.38
N ASP A 454 15.33 -25.88 -28.74
CA ASP A 454 15.50 -24.52 -29.30
C ASP A 454 14.99 -23.39 -28.38
N SER A 455 15.06 -23.60 -27.07
CA SER A 455 14.69 -22.64 -26.03
C SER A 455 15.56 -21.39 -26.07
N LYS A 456 14.92 -20.22 -26.06
CA LYS A 456 15.56 -18.88 -26.01
C LYS A 456 16.20 -18.57 -24.66
N TYR A 457 15.89 -19.37 -23.64
CA TYR A 457 16.38 -19.28 -22.27
C TYR A 457 17.19 -20.53 -21.88
N GLN A 458 18.10 -20.37 -20.91
CA GLN A 458 18.82 -21.46 -20.25
C GLN A 458 18.67 -21.32 -18.73
N PHE A 459 18.18 -22.37 -18.06
CA PHE A 459 18.15 -22.45 -16.60
C PHE A 459 19.46 -23.04 -16.08
N ASN A 460 20.00 -22.45 -15.01
CA ASN A 460 21.19 -22.94 -14.32
C ASN A 460 21.06 -22.74 -12.81
N ASN A 461 21.61 -23.67 -12.01
CA ASN A 461 21.74 -23.55 -10.56
C ASN A 461 23.23 -23.50 -10.12
N ASP A 462 23.46 -23.41 -8.81
CA ASP A 462 24.77 -23.59 -8.16
C ASP A 462 24.58 -24.60 -7.01
N ASP A 463 25.18 -25.79 -7.11
CA ASP A 463 25.00 -26.86 -6.11
C ASP A 463 25.57 -26.50 -4.73
N ALA A 464 26.49 -25.54 -4.65
CA ALA A 464 27.11 -25.09 -3.41
C ALA A 464 26.39 -23.88 -2.79
N ASN A 465 25.62 -23.11 -3.56
CA ASN A 465 25.01 -21.86 -3.12
C ASN A 465 23.55 -21.79 -3.62
N PHE A 466 22.59 -21.73 -2.70
CA PHE A 466 21.18 -21.61 -3.09
C PHE A 466 20.93 -20.41 -4.03
N GLY A 467 20.10 -20.66 -5.04
CA GLY A 467 19.68 -19.70 -6.05
C GLY A 467 19.70 -20.33 -7.45
N PHE A 468 19.12 -19.63 -8.40
CA PHE A 468 19.17 -19.99 -9.81
C PHE A 468 19.41 -18.75 -10.68
N LYS A 469 19.90 -18.98 -11.90
CA LYS A 469 19.99 -17.96 -12.95
C LYS A 469 19.32 -18.42 -14.24
N VAL A 470 18.73 -17.46 -14.94
CA VAL A 470 18.13 -17.66 -16.26
C VAL A 470 18.87 -16.77 -17.24
N ASP A 471 19.58 -17.39 -18.18
CA ASP A 471 20.35 -16.68 -19.22
C ASP A 471 19.62 -16.71 -20.56
N ARG A 472 19.81 -15.68 -21.37
CA ARG A 472 19.33 -15.62 -22.74
C ARG A 472 20.31 -16.32 -23.69
N VAL A 473 19.84 -17.31 -24.44
CA VAL A 473 20.70 -18.18 -25.28
C VAL A 473 21.32 -17.43 -26.48
N SER A 474 20.69 -16.34 -26.96
CA SER A 474 21.19 -15.59 -28.13
C SER A 474 22.47 -14.77 -27.88
N ASP A 475 22.73 -14.38 -26.62
CA ASP A 475 23.79 -13.42 -26.27
C ASP A 475 24.43 -13.66 -24.89
N ASN A 476 23.98 -14.72 -24.17
CA ASN A 476 24.37 -15.07 -22.82
C ASN A 476 24.07 -14.01 -21.74
N THR A 477 23.18 -13.06 -22.00
CA THR A 477 22.74 -12.09 -20.98
C THR A 477 21.93 -12.79 -19.89
N THR A 478 22.42 -12.75 -18.65
CA THR A 478 21.66 -13.18 -17.48
C THR A 478 20.47 -12.24 -17.23
N LEU A 479 19.25 -12.79 -17.36
CA LEU A 479 17.99 -12.04 -17.23
C LEU A 479 17.47 -12.03 -15.79
N PHE A 480 17.76 -13.10 -15.04
CA PHE A 480 17.42 -13.27 -13.63
C PHE A 480 18.58 -13.99 -12.94
N ASN A 481 18.96 -13.59 -11.73
CA ASN A 481 19.97 -14.28 -10.93
C ASN A 481 19.75 -14.07 -9.42
N SER A 482 19.37 -15.13 -8.71
CA SER A 482 19.30 -15.17 -7.25
C SER A 482 20.52 -15.83 -6.58
N ILE A 483 21.48 -16.36 -7.36
CA ILE A 483 22.67 -17.04 -6.84
C ILE A 483 23.57 -16.01 -6.15
N LYS A 484 23.79 -16.20 -4.84
CA LYS A 484 24.62 -15.35 -3.95
C LYS A 484 24.09 -13.91 -3.76
N THR A 485 22.90 -13.62 -4.29
CA THR A 485 22.17 -12.35 -4.10
C THR A 485 21.68 -12.19 -2.65
N GLY A 486 21.52 -13.29 -1.91
CA GLY A 486 21.12 -13.30 -0.50
C GLY A 486 19.61 -13.21 -0.30
N GLY A 487 19.19 -13.16 0.97
CA GLY A 487 17.81 -12.84 1.36
C GLY A 487 16.70 -13.84 1.01
N PHE A 488 17.00 -15.06 0.53
CA PHE A 488 15.92 -16.03 0.32
C PHE A 488 15.34 -16.52 1.66
N ILE A 489 14.04 -16.29 1.84
CA ILE A 489 13.28 -16.69 3.03
C ILE A 489 11.96 -17.32 2.57
N PHE A 490 11.59 -18.45 3.19
CA PHE A 490 10.33 -19.14 2.94
C PHE A 490 9.66 -19.49 4.29
N ALA A 491 8.84 -18.56 4.79
CA ALA A 491 8.07 -18.68 6.02
C ALA A 491 6.57 -18.46 5.75
N ASP A 492 5.72 -18.91 6.68
CA ASP A 492 4.28 -19.02 6.43
C ASP A 492 3.59 -17.70 6.04
N GLN A 493 4.04 -16.56 6.56
CA GLN A 493 3.53 -15.23 6.21
C GLN A 493 4.64 -14.29 5.66
N PHE A 494 5.81 -14.81 5.30
CA PHE A 494 6.87 -14.03 4.66
C PHE A 494 7.67 -14.85 3.65
N LEU A 495 7.59 -14.45 2.38
CA LEU A 495 8.32 -15.05 1.26
C LEU A 495 9.18 -13.97 0.60
N GLN A 496 10.49 -14.22 0.48
CA GLN A 496 11.42 -13.26 -0.13
C GLN A 496 12.35 -13.97 -1.11
N ILE A 497 12.52 -13.37 -2.29
CA ILE A 497 13.52 -13.76 -3.29
C ILE A 497 14.05 -12.49 -3.99
N SER A 498 15.37 -12.40 -4.11
CA SER A 498 16.06 -11.25 -4.70
C SER A 498 16.75 -11.64 -6.01
N SER A 499 16.86 -10.70 -6.95
CA SER A 499 17.46 -10.97 -8.26
C SER A 499 18.22 -9.76 -8.81
N SER A 500 19.39 -9.97 -9.40
CA SER A 500 20.10 -8.93 -10.16
C SER A 500 19.60 -8.88 -11.61
N LEU A 501 19.15 -7.70 -12.06
CA LEU A 501 18.66 -7.48 -13.42
C LEU A 501 19.76 -6.89 -14.34
N PRO A 502 19.74 -7.17 -15.65
CA PRO A 502 20.77 -6.69 -16.59
C PRO A 502 20.63 -5.20 -16.98
N THR A 503 19.59 -4.50 -16.51
CA THR A 503 19.32 -3.11 -16.90
C THR A 503 18.42 -2.38 -15.90
N ASN A 504 18.54 -1.05 -15.82
CA ASN A 504 17.68 -0.18 -15.02
C ASN A 504 16.43 0.31 -15.79
N ASN A 505 16.15 -0.26 -16.97
CA ASN A 505 14.95 0.02 -17.75
C ASN A 505 13.86 -0.99 -17.35
N ILE A 506 13.20 -0.73 -16.23
CA ILE A 506 12.12 -1.55 -15.68
C ILE A 506 10.79 -0.84 -15.95
N TYR A 507 9.77 -1.62 -16.32
CA TYR A 507 8.43 -1.14 -16.63
C TYR A 507 7.41 -2.11 -16.03
N GLY A 508 6.18 -1.64 -15.76
CA GLY A 508 5.12 -2.47 -15.18
C GLY A 508 5.00 -2.31 -13.66
N ILE A 509 4.73 -3.42 -12.94
CA ILE A 509 4.50 -3.44 -11.48
C ILE A 509 3.35 -2.50 -11.08
N GLY A 510 2.14 -2.79 -11.56
CA GLY A 510 0.93 -1.99 -11.32
C GLY A 510 -0.01 -2.55 -10.25
N GLU A 511 -1.02 -1.79 -9.83
CA GLU A 511 -1.28 -0.39 -10.24
C GLU A 511 -0.61 0.62 -9.29
N HIS A 512 0.09 1.62 -9.86
CA HIS A 512 0.73 2.71 -9.12
C HIS A 512 0.81 3.97 -10.00
N ARG A 513 0.56 5.16 -9.42
CA ARG A 513 0.83 6.45 -10.09
C ARG A 513 2.33 6.67 -10.24
N SER A 514 2.86 6.38 -11.43
CA SER A 514 4.30 6.48 -11.73
C SER A 514 4.56 6.77 -13.20
N ASN A 515 5.76 7.26 -13.52
CA ASN A 515 6.25 7.36 -14.90
C ASN A 515 6.32 5.95 -15.51
N LEU A 516 6.19 5.82 -16.83
CA LEU A 516 6.10 4.50 -17.49
C LEU A 516 7.30 3.59 -17.17
N LYS A 517 8.48 4.22 -17.13
CA LYS A 517 9.74 3.61 -16.69
C LYS A 517 9.89 3.85 -15.19
N LEU A 518 9.98 2.76 -14.43
CA LEU A 518 10.10 2.81 -12.99
C LEU A 518 11.46 3.37 -12.56
N ASN A 519 11.44 4.22 -11.54
CA ASN A 519 12.65 4.65 -10.84
C ASN A 519 13.26 3.45 -10.09
N THR A 520 14.53 3.12 -10.37
CA THR A 520 15.21 2.00 -9.72
C THR A 520 16.03 2.40 -8.48
N ASN A 521 16.02 3.68 -8.10
CA ASN A 521 16.74 4.17 -6.92
C ASN A 521 15.89 3.97 -5.65
N TRP A 522 16.03 2.80 -5.03
CA TRP A 522 15.42 2.44 -3.73
C TRP A 522 13.93 2.80 -3.67
N GLN A 523 13.11 2.13 -4.51
CA GLN A 523 11.66 2.30 -4.52
C GLN A 523 10.99 1.04 -3.97
N SER A 524 9.84 1.22 -3.31
CA SER A 524 8.99 0.14 -2.85
C SER A 524 7.62 0.27 -3.52
N PHE A 525 7.15 -0.82 -4.12
CA PHE A 525 5.88 -0.94 -4.82
C PHE A 525 5.03 -1.98 -4.09
N THR A 526 3.82 -1.64 -3.67
CA THR A 526 3.01 -2.46 -2.75
C THR A 526 1.72 -2.89 -3.44
N LEU A 527 1.65 -4.16 -3.83
CA LEU A 527 0.53 -4.73 -4.57
C LEU A 527 -0.54 -5.25 -3.60
N PHE A 528 -1.35 -4.34 -3.09
CA PHE A 528 -2.53 -4.63 -2.28
C PHE A 528 -3.68 -3.76 -2.81
N ASN A 529 -4.74 -4.40 -3.32
CA ASN A 529 -5.84 -3.70 -3.98
C ASN A 529 -6.52 -2.77 -2.96
N LYS A 530 -6.84 -1.53 -3.35
CA LYS A 530 -7.35 -0.56 -2.38
C LYS A 530 -8.23 0.50 -3.02
N ASP A 531 -9.37 0.75 -2.41
CA ASP A 531 -10.15 1.95 -2.68
C ASP A 531 -9.38 3.16 -2.14
N GLN A 532 -8.62 3.77 -3.03
CA GLN A 532 -7.87 4.98 -2.78
C GLN A 532 -7.66 5.73 -4.11
N PRO A 533 -8.15 6.97 -4.25
CA PRO A 533 -7.83 7.80 -5.41
C PRO A 533 -6.31 8.07 -5.48
N PRO A 534 -5.72 8.25 -6.68
CA PRO A 534 -4.28 8.35 -6.90
C PRO A 534 -3.72 9.74 -6.51
N THR A 535 -3.93 10.11 -5.25
CA THR A 535 -3.90 11.46 -4.65
C THR A 535 -4.85 12.42 -5.36
N GLU A 536 -6.08 12.48 -4.81
CA GLU A 536 -7.25 13.24 -5.24
C GLU A 536 -7.95 12.61 -6.50
N ASN A 537 -9.29 12.40 -6.66
CA ASN A 537 -10.53 12.25 -5.82
C ASN A 537 -11.90 12.34 -6.63
N ASP A 538 -12.41 11.22 -7.18
CA ASP A 538 -13.84 10.84 -7.55
C ASP A 538 -14.76 11.75 -8.47
N THR A 539 -15.91 11.40 -9.11
CA THR A 539 -16.51 10.22 -9.83
C THR A 539 -17.94 10.57 -10.39
N GLN A 540 -18.27 10.49 -11.72
CA GLN A 540 -19.65 10.19 -12.24
C GLN A 540 -19.86 9.88 -13.77
N TRP A 541 -20.53 8.76 -14.06
CA TRP A 541 -21.48 8.45 -15.18
C TRP A 541 -22.81 8.11 -14.48
N ASN A 542 -23.94 7.76 -15.14
CA ASN A 542 -25.15 7.31 -14.40
C ASN A 542 -24.81 6.28 -13.30
N ASP A 543 -24.87 6.73 -12.04
CA ASP A 543 -24.14 6.17 -10.90
C ASP A 543 -25.12 5.51 -9.92
N LEU A 544 -24.80 5.48 -8.63
CA LEU A 544 -25.74 5.19 -7.54
C LEU A 544 -27.10 5.89 -7.67
N ASP A 545 -27.18 7.09 -8.27
CA ASP A 545 -28.40 7.90 -8.40
C ASP A 545 -29.62 7.16 -8.96
N TYR A 546 -29.43 6.23 -9.89
CA TYR A 546 -30.55 5.51 -10.50
C TYR A 546 -31.19 4.49 -9.54
N MET A 547 -30.41 3.97 -8.58
CA MET A 547 -30.83 2.93 -7.64
C MET A 547 -31.86 3.43 -6.64
N ASP A 548 -32.68 2.53 -6.09
CA ASP A 548 -33.44 2.85 -4.88
C ASP A 548 -32.54 2.67 -3.64
N LYS A 549 -32.46 3.69 -2.78
CA LYS A 549 -31.66 3.70 -1.53
C LYS A 549 -30.16 3.34 -1.68
N ASN A 550 -29.60 3.43 -2.88
CA ASN A 550 -28.26 2.90 -3.24
C ASN A 550 -28.16 1.37 -3.06
N ASN A 551 -29.21 0.64 -3.46
CA ASN A 551 -29.24 -0.83 -3.42
C ASN A 551 -29.14 -1.42 -4.83
N ASP A 552 -28.15 -2.31 -5.04
CA ASP A 552 -27.95 -3.05 -6.28
C ASP A 552 -29.22 -3.75 -6.80
N PHE A 553 -29.30 -3.91 -8.13
CA PHE A 553 -30.42 -4.54 -8.83
C PHE A 553 -31.80 -3.88 -8.64
N THR A 554 -31.83 -2.64 -8.11
CA THR A 554 -33.05 -1.82 -8.00
C THR A 554 -32.97 -0.58 -8.91
N TYR A 555 -34.09 0.12 -9.08
CA TYR A 555 -34.08 1.53 -9.51
C TYR A 555 -35.19 2.33 -8.83
N ASN A 556 -34.93 3.61 -8.53
CA ASN A 556 -35.87 4.45 -7.80
C ASN A 556 -37.10 4.78 -8.66
N LYS A 557 -38.26 4.25 -8.25
CA LYS A 557 -39.53 4.30 -9.00
C LYS A 557 -40.20 5.67 -9.03
N GLU A 558 -39.62 6.69 -8.38
CA GLU A 558 -40.13 8.07 -8.40
C GLU A 558 -39.26 8.99 -9.27
N LYS A 559 -37.96 9.11 -8.93
CA LYS A 559 -36.96 9.88 -9.68
C LYS A 559 -36.71 9.30 -11.08
N PHE A 560 -36.54 7.99 -11.17
CA PHE A 560 -36.15 7.25 -12.37
C PHE A 560 -37.31 6.40 -12.92
N LYS A 561 -38.57 6.80 -12.66
CA LYS A 561 -39.78 6.10 -13.11
C LYS A 561 -39.82 5.82 -14.62
N ASP A 562 -39.26 6.73 -15.42
CA ASP A 562 -39.24 6.69 -16.89
C ASP A 562 -37.95 6.03 -17.45
N LEU A 563 -37.06 5.51 -16.59
CA LEU A 563 -35.78 4.90 -16.98
C LEU A 563 -35.92 3.79 -18.05
N PRO A 564 -36.89 2.85 -18.01
CA PRO A 564 -37.02 1.84 -19.05
C PRO A 564 -37.30 2.46 -20.43
N LYS A 565 -38.21 3.46 -20.47
CA LYS A 565 -38.54 4.21 -21.68
C LYS A 565 -37.36 5.05 -22.19
N PHE A 566 -36.53 5.59 -21.30
CA PHE A 566 -35.29 6.28 -21.67
C PHE A 566 -34.29 5.31 -22.32
N VAL A 567 -34.15 4.09 -21.79
CA VAL A 567 -33.31 3.04 -22.40
C VAL A 567 -33.84 2.66 -23.80
N ASP A 568 -35.15 2.46 -23.95
CA ASP A 568 -35.78 2.23 -25.25
C ASP A 568 -35.51 3.37 -26.25
N GLU A 569 -35.57 4.63 -25.81
CA GLU A 569 -35.34 5.82 -26.64
C GLU A 569 -33.90 5.94 -27.12
N ILE A 570 -32.90 5.66 -26.26
CA ILE A 570 -31.49 5.67 -26.69
C ILE A 570 -31.11 4.42 -27.50
N HIS A 571 -31.74 3.28 -27.26
CA HIS A 571 -31.63 2.09 -28.13
C HIS A 571 -32.18 2.37 -29.53
N ALA A 572 -33.32 3.06 -29.64
CA ALA A 572 -33.88 3.48 -30.93
C ALA A 572 -32.98 4.49 -31.68
N ALA A 573 -32.12 5.24 -30.96
CA ALA A 573 -31.06 6.08 -31.54
C ALA A 573 -29.76 5.32 -31.88
N GLY A 574 -29.70 4.00 -31.64
CA GLY A 574 -28.51 3.18 -31.86
C GLY A 574 -27.39 3.43 -30.85
N MET A 575 -27.74 3.85 -29.63
CA MET A 575 -26.84 4.01 -28.47
C MET A 575 -27.04 2.87 -27.46
N HIS A 576 -26.26 2.87 -26.37
CA HIS A 576 -26.24 1.81 -25.36
C HIS A 576 -26.30 2.35 -23.93
N TYR A 577 -26.84 1.57 -22.98
CA TYR A 577 -26.94 1.91 -21.56
C TYR A 577 -26.06 1.02 -20.68
N ILE A 578 -25.18 1.62 -19.87
CA ILE A 578 -24.27 0.90 -18.96
C ILE A 578 -24.47 1.41 -17.52
N PRO A 579 -25.24 0.71 -16.66
CA PRO A 579 -25.35 1.04 -15.25
C PRO A 579 -24.08 0.69 -14.45
N LEU A 580 -23.88 1.38 -13.33
CA LEU A 580 -23.03 0.92 -12.22
C LEU A 580 -23.71 -0.23 -11.46
N ILE A 581 -22.91 -1.21 -11.01
CA ILE A 581 -23.31 -2.25 -10.06
C ILE A 581 -22.18 -2.36 -9.03
N ASP A 582 -22.51 -2.29 -7.74
CA ASP A 582 -21.55 -2.35 -6.65
C ASP A 582 -21.04 -3.79 -6.40
N ALA A 583 -20.10 -3.90 -5.46
CA ALA A 583 -19.73 -5.16 -4.82
C ALA A 583 -20.59 -5.49 -3.57
N GLY A 584 -21.52 -4.62 -3.18
CA GLY A 584 -22.04 -4.53 -1.81
C GLY A 584 -23.57 -4.53 -1.73
N ILE A 585 -24.12 -5.61 -1.17
CA ILE A 585 -25.57 -5.83 -1.02
C ILE A 585 -26.05 -5.28 0.33
N SER A 586 -27.11 -4.46 0.34
CA SER A 586 -27.77 -4.00 1.57
C SER A 586 -28.18 -5.17 2.45
N ALA A 587 -27.83 -5.08 3.74
CA ALA A 587 -28.17 -6.06 4.78
C ALA A 587 -29.11 -5.47 5.84
N SER A 588 -29.89 -4.45 5.46
CA SER A 588 -30.71 -3.65 6.38
C SER A 588 -32.16 -3.43 5.93
N GLU A 589 -32.57 -3.99 4.79
CA GLU A 589 -33.96 -3.97 4.37
C GLU A 589 -34.79 -5.02 5.15
N ASP A 590 -36.11 -4.85 5.21
CA ASP A 590 -37.01 -5.82 5.84
C ASP A 590 -36.97 -7.16 5.07
N SER A 591 -36.97 -8.30 5.77
CA SER A 591 -36.89 -9.62 5.09
C SER A 591 -38.12 -9.89 4.22
N GLY A 592 -37.87 -10.31 2.98
CA GLY A 592 -38.86 -10.40 1.92
C GLY A 592 -39.07 -9.11 1.12
N SER A 593 -38.41 -8.00 1.46
CA SER A 593 -38.48 -6.74 0.70
C SER A 593 -37.30 -6.50 -0.25
N TYR A 594 -36.21 -7.27 -0.13
CA TYR A 594 -35.00 -7.07 -0.93
C TYR A 594 -34.37 -8.41 -1.36
N LEU A 595 -34.89 -8.91 -2.49
CA LEU A 595 -34.57 -10.22 -3.05
C LEU A 595 -33.05 -10.55 -3.13
N PRO A 596 -32.14 -9.63 -3.51
CA PRO A 596 -30.70 -9.89 -3.50
C PRO A 596 -30.17 -10.35 -2.14
N TYR A 597 -30.63 -9.73 -1.04
CA TYR A 597 -30.23 -10.14 0.30
C TYR A 597 -30.89 -11.46 0.72
N ASP A 598 -32.21 -11.58 0.54
CA ASP A 598 -32.97 -12.78 0.94
C ASP A 598 -32.48 -14.05 0.19
N GLU A 599 -32.25 -13.99 -1.13
CA GLU A 599 -31.66 -15.10 -1.91
C GLU A 599 -30.19 -15.33 -1.55
N GLY A 600 -29.42 -14.28 -1.28
CA GLY A 600 -28.00 -14.41 -0.89
C GLY A 600 -27.81 -15.15 0.44
N ILE A 601 -28.67 -14.85 1.43
CA ILE A 601 -28.75 -15.60 2.70
C ILE A 601 -29.19 -17.05 2.44
N LYS A 602 -30.30 -17.24 1.72
CA LYS A 602 -30.88 -18.56 1.41
C LYS A 602 -29.91 -19.51 0.68
N ARG A 603 -29.01 -18.97 -0.16
CA ARG A 603 -28.01 -19.74 -0.90
C ARG A 603 -26.71 -19.97 -0.12
N ASP A 604 -26.49 -19.27 0.99
CA ASP A 604 -25.22 -19.24 1.73
C ASP A 604 -24.04 -18.86 0.83
N ILE A 605 -24.08 -17.62 0.30
CA ILE A 605 -23.10 -17.08 -0.67
C ILE A 605 -22.37 -15.81 -0.24
N PHE A 606 -22.69 -15.21 0.92
CA PHE A 606 -21.95 -14.04 1.39
C PHE A 606 -20.61 -14.43 2.02
N VAL A 607 -19.60 -13.56 1.88
CA VAL A 607 -18.33 -13.68 2.61
C VAL A 607 -18.64 -13.74 4.11
N LYS A 608 -18.07 -14.71 4.83
CA LYS A 608 -18.40 -14.96 6.24
C LYS A 608 -17.41 -14.29 7.19
N ASP A 609 -17.90 -13.85 8.33
CA ASP A 609 -17.06 -13.39 9.43
C ASP A 609 -16.19 -14.53 10.00
N GLY A 610 -14.94 -14.21 10.30
CA GLY A 610 -13.97 -15.11 10.90
C GLY A 610 -14.42 -15.63 12.26
N ALA A 611 -15.12 -14.81 13.07
CA ALA A 611 -15.47 -15.14 14.46
C ALA A 611 -16.86 -15.80 14.63
N SER A 612 -17.89 -15.30 13.95
CA SER A 612 -19.29 -15.73 14.12
C SER A 612 -19.79 -16.72 13.06
N ASP A 613 -19.07 -16.88 11.94
CA ASP A 613 -19.46 -17.70 10.77
C ASP A 613 -20.76 -17.27 10.05
N GLY A 614 -21.39 -16.17 10.48
CA GLY A 614 -22.44 -15.48 9.73
C GLY A 614 -21.86 -14.55 8.64
N PRO A 615 -22.71 -13.89 7.83
CA PRO A 615 -22.26 -12.91 6.84
C PRO A 615 -21.41 -11.79 7.44
N PHE A 616 -20.33 -11.40 6.76
CA PHE A 616 -19.47 -10.29 7.18
C PHE A 616 -20.19 -8.96 6.94
N VAL A 617 -20.55 -8.27 8.04
CA VAL A 617 -21.25 -6.98 7.99
C VAL A 617 -20.26 -5.81 8.09
N GLY A 618 -20.37 -4.90 7.13
CA GLY A 618 -19.64 -3.64 7.04
C GLY A 618 -20.52 -2.52 6.47
N LYS A 619 -19.95 -1.58 5.71
CA LYS A 619 -20.68 -0.40 5.19
C LYS A 619 -20.08 0.13 3.89
N VAL A 620 -20.92 0.31 2.87
CA VAL A 620 -20.64 1.09 1.66
C VAL A 620 -21.83 2.06 1.41
N TRP A 621 -22.31 2.24 0.17
CA TRP A 621 -23.29 3.26 -0.20
C TRP A 621 -24.72 2.98 0.28
N ASN A 622 -25.13 1.71 0.44
CA ASN A 622 -26.44 1.32 0.97
C ASN A 622 -26.68 1.94 2.36
N LEU A 623 -27.91 2.31 2.72
CA LEU A 623 -28.17 3.23 3.84
C LEU A 623 -27.56 2.83 5.20
N VAL A 624 -27.74 1.60 5.69
CA VAL A 624 -27.34 1.23 7.07
C VAL A 624 -26.18 0.22 7.13
N SER A 625 -26.27 -0.91 6.44
CA SER A 625 -25.25 -1.97 6.48
C SER A 625 -25.13 -2.74 5.17
N THR A 626 -23.93 -3.25 4.91
CA THR A 626 -23.56 -3.94 3.67
C THR A 626 -22.97 -5.32 3.95
N VAL A 627 -23.27 -6.30 3.09
CA VAL A 627 -22.60 -7.61 3.00
C VAL A 627 -22.07 -7.83 1.57
N TRP A 628 -21.03 -8.65 1.43
CA TRP A 628 -20.34 -8.88 0.15
C TRP A 628 -20.60 -10.29 -0.37
N PRO A 629 -21.05 -10.47 -1.62
CA PRO A 629 -21.10 -11.79 -2.27
C PRO A 629 -19.70 -12.39 -2.38
N ASP A 630 -19.56 -13.68 -2.07
CA ASP A 630 -18.34 -14.40 -2.32
C ASP A 630 -18.33 -14.93 -3.76
N PHE A 631 -17.67 -14.19 -4.65
CA PHE A 631 -17.47 -14.58 -6.04
C PHE A 631 -16.55 -15.80 -6.24
N THR A 632 -15.99 -16.37 -5.17
CA THR A 632 -15.28 -17.66 -5.23
C THR A 632 -16.21 -18.87 -4.99
N ASN A 633 -17.42 -18.65 -4.48
CA ASN A 633 -18.44 -19.68 -4.27
C ASN A 633 -19.17 -19.97 -5.60
N PRO A 634 -19.24 -21.24 -6.06
CA PRO A 634 -19.83 -21.58 -7.36
C PRO A 634 -21.32 -21.22 -7.47
N LYS A 635 -22.06 -21.18 -6.36
CA LYS A 635 -23.49 -20.77 -6.34
C LYS A 635 -23.68 -19.29 -6.70
N THR A 636 -22.67 -18.45 -6.50
CA THR A 636 -22.74 -17.01 -6.73
C THR A 636 -22.96 -16.69 -8.22
N MET A 637 -22.53 -17.55 -9.14
CA MET A 637 -22.76 -17.38 -10.59
C MET A 637 -24.25 -17.46 -10.95
N GLU A 638 -24.97 -18.46 -10.44
CA GLU A 638 -26.42 -18.62 -10.66
C GLU A 638 -27.24 -17.55 -9.92
N TYR A 639 -26.74 -17.06 -8.79
CA TYR A 639 -27.33 -15.93 -8.06
C TYR A 639 -27.21 -14.63 -8.87
N TYR A 640 -25.99 -14.28 -9.32
CA TYR A 640 -25.75 -13.03 -10.07
C TYR A 640 -26.45 -13.05 -11.44
N GLU A 641 -26.53 -14.21 -12.09
CA GLU A 641 -27.36 -14.42 -13.28
C GLU A 641 -28.82 -14.06 -13.04
N SER A 642 -29.43 -14.54 -11.94
CA SER A 642 -30.82 -14.21 -11.60
C SER A 642 -30.98 -12.71 -11.37
N MET A 643 -30.19 -12.12 -10.46
CA MET A 643 -30.36 -10.71 -10.07
C MET A 643 -30.09 -9.75 -11.25
N MET A 644 -29.14 -10.08 -12.13
CA MET A 644 -28.92 -9.34 -13.37
C MET A 644 -30.05 -9.55 -14.39
N SER A 645 -30.66 -10.74 -14.45
CA SER A 645 -31.82 -10.98 -15.33
C SER A 645 -33.05 -10.20 -14.86
N ASP A 646 -33.36 -10.24 -13.56
CA ASP A 646 -34.50 -9.53 -12.95
C ASP A 646 -34.38 -8.00 -13.13
N MET A 647 -33.13 -7.48 -13.09
CA MET A 647 -32.79 -6.09 -13.39
C MET A 647 -32.88 -5.78 -14.90
N HIS A 648 -32.46 -6.69 -15.78
CA HIS A 648 -32.50 -6.51 -17.24
C HIS A 648 -33.93 -6.57 -17.79
N ASP A 649 -34.78 -7.42 -17.23
CA ASP A 649 -36.22 -7.46 -17.52
C ASP A 649 -36.95 -6.19 -17.01
N SER A 650 -36.32 -5.46 -16.08
CA SER A 650 -36.80 -4.15 -15.60
C SER A 650 -36.35 -2.97 -16.48
N PHE A 651 -35.17 -3.04 -17.11
CA PHE A 651 -34.71 -2.18 -18.20
C PHE A 651 -33.52 -2.83 -18.95
N ALA A 652 -33.56 -2.88 -20.28
CA ALA A 652 -32.64 -3.70 -21.09
C ALA A 652 -31.23 -3.07 -21.25
N TYR A 653 -30.40 -3.16 -20.22
CA TYR A 653 -29.04 -2.59 -20.23
C TYR A 653 -28.02 -3.42 -21.04
N ASP A 654 -26.95 -2.77 -21.52
CA ASP A 654 -26.01 -3.35 -22.49
C ASP A 654 -24.74 -3.98 -21.87
N GLY A 655 -24.43 -3.64 -20.63
CA GLY A 655 -23.24 -4.10 -19.92
C GLY A 655 -23.25 -3.66 -18.46
N ALA A 656 -22.12 -3.74 -17.77
CA ALA A 656 -22.00 -3.30 -16.38
C ALA A 656 -20.67 -2.58 -16.12
N TRP A 657 -20.74 -1.43 -15.46
CA TRP A 657 -19.60 -0.90 -14.72
C TRP A 657 -19.66 -1.51 -13.32
N ILE A 658 -18.65 -2.29 -12.93
CA ILE A 658 -18.55 -2.88 -11.60
C ILE A 658 -17.53 -2.10 -10.77
N ASP A 659 -17.97 -1.60 -9.61
CA ASP A 659 -17.19 -0.71 -8.76
C ASP A 659 -17.21 -1.17 -7.28
N MET A 660 -16.45 -0.46 -6.44
CA MET A 660 -16.26 -0.74 -5.00
C MET A 660 -15.71 -2.15 -4.72
N ASN A 661 -15.02 -2.75 -5.71
CA ASN A 661 -14.77 -4.18 -5.80
C ASN A 661 -13.33 -4.63 -5.51
N GLU A 662 -12.61 -3.87 -4.69
CA GLU A 662 -11.32 -4.30 -4.13
C GLU A 662 -11.38 -5.50 -3.15
N PRO A 663 -12.42 -5.73 -2.31
CA PRO A 663 -13.63 -4.94 -2.06
C PRO A 663 -13.37 -3.71 -1.19
N SER A 664 -14.04 -2.61 -1.51
CA SER A 664 -14.07 -1.40 -0.68
C SER A 664 -15.00 -1.57 0.52
N ASN A 665 -14.66 -0.90 1.61
CA ASN A 665 -15.46 -0.81 2.83
C ASN A 665 -15.17 0.55 3.49
N PHE A 666 -16.20 1.26 3.94
CA PHE A 666 -16.01 2.56 4.60
C PHE A 666 -15.40 2.41 6.00
N TYR A 667 -15.57 1.25 6.63
CA TYR A 667 -14.89 0.85 7.86
C TYR A 667 -13.55 0.16 7.57
N ASN A 668 -12.72 0.03 8.61
CA ASN A 668 -11.51 -0.80 8.57
C ASN A 668 -11.85 -2.18 9.13
N GLY A 669 -12.40 -3.06 8.29
CA GLY A 669 -13.10 -4.27 8.73
C GLY A 669 -14.50 -3.95 9.27
N HIS A 670 -14.83 -4.37 10.50
CA HIS A 670 -16.12 -3.98 11.10
C HIS A 670 -16.12 -2.52 11.58
N LYS A 671 -17.30 -2.01 11.94
CA LYS A 671 -17.52 -0.67 12.51
C LYS A 671 -16.59 -0.33 13.69
N ASN A 672 -16.18 -1.33 14.46
CA ASN A 672 -15.31 -1.19 15.64
C ASN A 672 -13.89 -1.77 15.40
N GLY A 673 -13.49 -2.02 14.15
CA GLY A 673 -12.25 -2.70 13.79
C GLY A 673 -12.36 -4.23 13.80
N CYS A 674 -11.26 -4.89 13.44
CA CYS A 674 -11.14 -6.36 13.42
C CYS A 674 -10.73 -6.93 14.80
N THR A 675 -11.08 -8.19 15.05
CA THR A 675 -10.56 -8.92 16.22
C THR A 675 -9.07 -9.23 16.02
N HIS A 676 -8.24 -9.00 17.04
CA HIS A 676 -6.79 -9.13 16.89
C HIS A 676 -6.37 -10.58 16.56
N ASN A 677 -5.91 -10.80 15.33
CA ASN A 677 -5.50 -12.10 14.81
C ASN A 677 -4.31 -11.97 13.83
N ARG A 678 -3.69 -13.11 13.48
CA ARG A 678 -2.45 -13.17 12.69
C ARG A 678 -2.56 -12.68 11.24
N PHE A 679 -3.76 -12.59 10.69
CA PHE A 679 -3.99 -12.21 9.30
C PHE A 679 -4.13 -10.69 9.18
N ASP A 680 -4.87 -10.06 10.10
CA ASP A 680 -4.97 -8.60 10.18
C ASP A 680 -3.69 -7.95 10.75
N TYR A 681 -2.99 -8.66 11.63
CA TYR A 681 -1.71 -8.27 12.22
C TYR A 681 -0.62 -9.31 11.85
N PRO A 682 -0.12 -9.32 10.60
CA PRO A 682 0.92 -10.24 10.14
C PRO A 682 2.30 -9.89 10.72
N GLU A 683 3.23 -10.84 10.66
CA GLU A 683 4.60 -10.65 11.18
C GLU A 683 5.47 -9.70 10.35
N HIS A 684 5.10 -9.52 9.09
CA HIS A 684 5.59 -8.47 8.22
C HIS A 684 4.39 -7.80 7.58
N LEU A 685 4.28 -6.48 7.76
CA LEU A 685 3.28 -5.66 7.11
C LEU A 685 3.96 -4.91 5.95
N PRO A 686 3.54 -5.13 4.68
CA PRO A 686 3.98 -4.31 3.57
C PRO A 686 3.60 -2.83 3.77
N ASN A 687 4.17 -1.91 2.99
CA ASN A 687 3.92 -0.46 3.11
C ASN A 687 2.52 -0.05 2.55
N VAL A 688 1.46 -0.63 3.12
CA VAL A 688 0.06 -0.35 2.80
C VAL A 688 -0.42 0.95 3.46
N VAL A 689 -1.24 1.72 2.76
CA VAL A 689 -1.77 2.98 3.30
C VAL A 689 -2.73 2.72 4.45
N GLY A 690 -2.41 3.29 5.61
CA GLY A 690 -3.13 3.14 6.88
C GLY A 690 -2.43 2.23 7.89
N ASP A 691 -1.28 1.64 7.56
CA ASP A 691 -0.47 0.78 8.44
C ASP A 691 -1.27 -0.40 9.05
N LEU A 692 -2.27 -0.90 8.31
CA LEU A 692 -3.10 -2.07 8.63
C LEU A 692 -3.75 -2.63 7.35
N LEU A 693 -3.73 -3.95 7.13
CA LEU A 693 -4.28 -4.58 5.90
C LEU A 693 -5.78 -4.34 5.73
N ALA A 694 -6.59 -4.49 6.78
CA ALA A 694 -8.04 -4.25 6.74
C ALA A 694 -8.46 -2.78 6.53
N THR A 695 -7.52 -1.85 6.31
CA THR A 695 -7.83 -0.44 6.09
C THR A 695 -8.62 -0.25 4.79
N LYS A 696 -9.88 0.17 4.91
CA LYS A 696 -10.85 0.32 3.82
C LYS A 696 -11.25 -0.97 3.09
N THR A 697 -11.17 -2.12 3.75
CA THR A 697 -11.66 -3.40 3.22
C THR A 697 -12.21 -4.30 4.34
N LEU A 698 -12.38 -5.61 4.11
CA LEU A 698 -12.88 -6.56 5.11
C LEU A 698 -11.76 -6.96 6.10
N CYS A 699 -12.10 -7.69 7.17
CA CYS A 699 -11.06 -8.30 8.01
C CYS A 699 -10.37 -9.44 7.25
N MET A 700 -9.05 -9.54 7.38
CA MET A 700 -8.24 -10.52 6.65
C MET A 700 -8.56 -11.97 7.05
N ASN A 701 -9.13 -12.18 8.24
CA ASN A 701 -9.63 -13.48 8.71
C ASN A 701 -11.05 -13.84 8.23
N ALA A 702 -11.72 -12.98 7.46
CA ALA A 702 -13.01 -13.30 6.84
C ALA A 702 -12.85 -14.49 5.86
N LYS A 703 -13.91 -15.28 5.70
CA LYS A 703 -13.90 -16.57 5.02
C LYS A 703 -14.63 -16.49 3.69
N HIS A 704 -13.93 -16.91 2.64
CA HIS A 704 -14.46 -17.22 1.33
C HIS A 704 -14.54 -18.74 1.16
N TYR A 705 -15.30 -19.22 0.18
CA TYR A 705 -15.42 -20.63 -0.19
C TYR A 705 -14.07 -21.27 -0.57
N LEU A 706 -13.17 -20.50 -1.19
CA LEU A 706 -11.83 -20.99 -1.56
C LEU A 706 -10.72 -20.72 -0.52
N GLY A 707 -10.95 -19.98 0.55
CA GLY A 707 -9.87 -19.62 1.50
C GLY A 707 -10.15 -18.39 2.37
N SER A 708 -9.08 -17.79 2.90
CA SER A 708 -9.17 -16.57 3.71
C SER A 708 -9.21 -15.31 2.83
N HIS A 709 -9.74 -14.21 3.38
CA HIS A 709 -9.69 -12.92 2.69
C HIS A 709 -8.23 -12.45 2.51
N TYR A 710 -7.34 -12.71 3.47
CA TYR A 710 -5.89 -12.47 3.35
C TYR A 710 -5.28 -13.04 2.05
N ASP A 711 -5.70 -14.23 1.64
CA ASP A 711 -5.23 -14.89 0.42
C ASP A 711 -5.92 -14.34 -0.85
N LEU A 712 -7.23 -14.09 -0.76
CA LEU A 712 -8.11 -13.89 -1.91
C LEU A 712 -8.44 -12.42 -2.23
N HIS A 713 -8.15 -11.48 -1.34
CA HIS A 713 -8.47 -10.05 -1.43
C HIS A 713 -8.16 -9.46 -2.82
N ASN A 714 -6.89 -9.50 -3.26
CA ASN A 714 -6.45 -8.98 -4.57
C ASN A 714 -7.13 -9.67 -5.79
N THR A 715 -7.89 -10.75 -5.62
CA THR A 715 -8.62 -11.43 -6.72
C THR A 715 -10.09 -11.02 -6.83
N TYR A 716 -10.64 -10.30 -5.83
CA TYR A 716 -12.09 -10.11 -5.66
C TYR A 716 -12.78 -9.43 -6.86
N GLY A 717 -12.30 -8.26 -7.31
CA GLY A 717 -12.89 -7.60 -8.49
C GLY A 717 -12.76 -8.40 -9.79
N THR A 718 -11.78 -9.30 -9.88
CA THR A 718 -11.63 -10.20 -11.03
C THR A 718 -12.58 -11.41 -10.95
N SER A 719 -12.87 -11.93 -9.75
CA SER A 719 -13.90 -12.97 -9.59
C SER A 719 -15.31 -12.42 -9.76
N GLN A 720 -15.58 -11.16 -9.35
CA GLN A 720 -16.78 -10.44 -9.76
C GLN A 720 -16.84 -10.31 -11.29
N ALA A 721 -15.80 -9.79 -11.95
CA ALA A 721 -15.79 -9.63 -13.41
C ALA A 721 -16.03 -10.95 -14.18
N ILE A 722 -15.49 -12.07 -13.71
CA ILE A 722 -15.77 -13.41 -14.25
C ILE A 722 -17.25 -13.78 -14.09
N THR A 723 -17.83 -13.51 -12.91
CA THR A 723 -19.24 -13.75 -12.59
C THR A 723 -20.18 -12.89 -13.43
N THR A 724 -19.90 -11.60 -13.55
CA THR A 724 -20.61 -10.64 -14.41
C THR A 724 -20.48 -11.03 -15.90
N ASN A 725 -19.34 -11.57 -16.33
CA ASN A 725 -19.16 -12.06 -17.71
C ASN A 725 -20.04 -13.28 -17.99
N TYR A 726 -20.15 -14.20 -17.04
CA TYR A 726 -21.04 -15.36 -17.14
C TYR A 726 -22.51 -14.94 -17.26
N ALA A 727 -22.98 -14.06 -16.37
CA ALA A 727 -24.35 -13.52 -16.39
C ALA A 727 -24.68 -12.79 -17.71
N LEU A 728 -23.87 -11.81 -18.10
CA LEU A 728 -24.09 -11.03 -19.33
C LEU A 728 -24.05 -11.88 -20.60
N ARG A 729 -23.20 -12.91 -20.68
CA ARG A 729 -23.16 -13.85 -21.82
C ARG A 729 -24.46 -14.64 -21.95
N LYS A 730 -25.13 -14.98 -20.84
CA LYS A 730 -26.42 -15.67 -20.85
C LYS A 730 -27.58 -14.73 -21.19
N ILE A 731 -27.68 -13.61 -20.47
CA ILE A 731 -28.80 -12.66 -20.57
C ILE A 731 -28.87 -12.05 -21.97
N ARG A 732 -27.76 -11.50 -22.48
CA ARG A 732 -27.77 -10.75 -23.75
C ARG A 732 -27.42 -11.59 -24.98
N GLN A 733 -26.81 -12.78 -24.79
CA GLN A 733 -26.20 -13.62 -25.85
C GLN A 733 -25.22 -12.88 -26.79
N LYS A 734 -24.75 -11.71 -26.34
CA LYS A 734 -23.80 -10.80 -26.99
C LYS A 734 -22.54 -10.67 -26.13
N ARG A 735 -21.48 -10.07 -26.68
CA ARG A 735 -20.24 -9.76 -25.96
C ARG A 735 -20.55 -8.90 -24.74
N PRO A 736 -20.20 -9.32 -23.52
CA PRO A 736 -20.32 -8.46 -22.34
C PRO A 736 -19.42 -7.24 -22.46
N PHE A 737 -19.99 -6.05 -22.32
CA PHE A 737 -19.23 -4.87 -21.94
C PHE A 737 -19.16 -4.84 -20.41
N ILE A 738 -17.95 -4.90 -19.86
CA ILE A 738 -17.70 -4.83 -18.42
C ILE A 738 -16.56 -3.85 -18.21
N ILE A 739 -16.70 -2.91 -17.28
CA ILE A 739 -15.61 -2.02 -16.83
C ILE A 739 -15.44 -2.26 -15.33
N SER A 740 -14.24 -2.67 -14.88
CA SER A 740 -13.95 -2.92 -13.47
C SER A 740 -12.99 -1.88 -12.90
N ARG A 741 -13.20 -1.44 -11.66
CA ARG A 741 -12.18 -0.68 -10.92
C ARG A 741 -11.04 -1.60 -10.49
N SER A 742 -11.29 -2.57 -9.62
CA SER A 742 -10.27 -3.50 -9.16
C SER A 742 -9.94 -4.60 -10.18
N THR A 743 -8.67 -4.99 -10.27
CA THR A 743 -8.16 -5.95 -11.26
C THR A 743 -7.12 -6.93 -10.67
N TRP A 744 -6.80 -7.98 -11.44
CA TRP A 744 -5.78 -8.98 -11.16
C TRP A 744 -5.17 -9.49 -12.48
N VAL A 745 -4.13 -10.32 -12.42
CA VAL A 745 -3.52 -10.95 -13.61
C VAL A 745 -4.57 -11.73 -14.42
N GLY A 746 -4.80 -11.32 -15.67
CA GLY A 746 -5.78 -11.92 -16.57
C GLY A 746 -7.12 -11.16 -16.71
N HIS A 747 -7.24 -9.97 -16.10
CA HIS A 747 -8.34 -9.03 -16.36
C HIS A 747 -8.30 -8.50 -17.82
N LYS A 748 -9.33 -7.77 -18.27
CA LYS A 748 -9.47 -7.34 -19.69
C LYS A 748 -9.80 -5.86 -19.92
N THR A 749 -10.54 -5.25 -19.00
CA THR A 749 -11.21 -3.95 -19.17
C THR A 749 -11.18 -3.16 -17.86
N HIS A 750 -10.84 -1.88 -17.91
CA HIS A 750 -10.56 -1.08 -16.69
C HIS A 750 -10.60 0.43 -16.98
N PHE A 751 -10.61 1.26 -15.94
CA PHE A 751 -10.51 2.72 -16.03
C PHE A 751 -9.61 3.26 -14.89
N THR A 752 -8.81 4.28 -15.19
CA THR A 752 -7.90 4.89 -14.21
C THR A 752 -8.28 6.32 -13.87
N ARG A 753 -7.98 6.74 -12.65
CA ARG A 753 -8.37 8.06 -12.10
C ARG A 753 -7.21 9.07 -12.16
N HIS A 754 -6.34 8.95 -13.16
CA HIS A 754 -5.09 9.71 -13.26
C HIS A 754 -5.26 11.04 -14.00
N ASP A 755 -4.50 12.07 -13.58
CA ASP A 755 -4.42 13.37 -14.25
C ASP A 755 -4.04 13.29 -15.74
N LEU A 756 -4.32 14.37 -16.49
CA LEU A 756 -4.07 14.49 -17.94
C LEU A 756 -2.72 13.89 -18.38
N ARG A 757 -1.64 14.16 -17.64
CA ARG A 757 -0.29 13.70 -17.97
C ARG A 757 -0.08 12.25 -17.54
N MET A 758 -0.41 11.91 -16.31
CA MET A 758 -0.18 10.57 -15.74
C MET A 758 -1.12 9.50 -16.31
N SER A 759 -2.20 9.89 -16.97
CA SER A 759 -3.07 9.00 -17.75
C SER A 759 -2.32 8.18 -18.81
N ILE A 760 -1.30 8.77 -19.45
CA ILE A 760 -0.56 8.12 -20.54
C ILE A 760 0.32 6.96 -20.03
N PRO A 761 1.25 7.14 -19.07
CA PRO A 761 2.01 6.02 -18.52
C PRO A 761 1.12 4.95 -17.87
N ALA A 762 -0.02 5.32 -17.28
CA ALA A 762 -0.98 4.35 -16.74
C ALA A 762 -1.60 3.48 -17.86
N ILE A 763 -2.21 4.08 -18.88
CA ILE A 763 -2.82 3.37 -20.02
C ILE A 763 -1.82 2.48 -20.77
N LEU A 764 -0.58 2.95 -20.92
CA LEU A 764 0.51 2.18 -21.52
C LEU A 764 0.92 0.97 -20.66
N SER A 765 1.01 1.15 -19.33
CA SER A 765 1.30 0.06 -18.39
C SER A 765 0.19 -1.00 -18.38
N LEU A 766 -1.07 -0.58 -18.39
CA LEU A 766 -2.24 -1.48 -18.44
C LEU A 766 -2.34 -2.25 -19.77
N ASN A 767 -1.88 -1.67 -20.88
CA ASN A 767 -1.68 -2.42 -22.12
C ASN A 767 -0.61 -3.53 -21.96
N PHE A 768 0.48 -3.33 -21.20
CA PHE A 768 1.43 -4.41 -20.91
C PHE A 768 0.79 -5.56 -20.13
N TYR A 769 -0.14 -5.26 -19.22
CA TYR A 769 -0.86 -6.25 -18.40
C TYR A 769 -1.96 -7.01 -19.16
N GLN A 770 -2.07 -6.81 -20.49
CA GLN A 770 -3.13 -7.37 -21.34
C GLN A 770 -4.53 -6.86 -20.97
N ILE A 771 -4.61 -5.63 -20.47
CA ILE A 771 -5.84 -4.87 -20.24
C ILE A 771 -5.87 -3.71 -21.27
N PRO A 772 -6.06 -4.01 -22.57
CA PRO A 772 -5.94 -3.00 -23.63
C PRO A 772 -7.14 -2.04 -23.68
N MET A 773 -8.31 -2.47 -23.20
CA MET A 773 -9.54 -1.67 -23.20
C MET A 773 -9.59 -0.83 -21.93
N VAL A 774 -8.81 0.25 -21.96
CA VAL A 774 -8.49 1.08 -20.79
C VAL A 774 -8.40 2.56 -21.16
N GLY A 775 -8.62 3.43 -20.18
CA GLY A 775 -8.62 4.88 -20.33
C GLY A 775 -8.44 5.59 -18.99
N ALA A 776 -8.50 6.91 -19.03
CA ALA A 776 -8.70 7.74 -17.84
C ALA A 776 -9.95 8.60 -18.01
N ASP A 777 -10.49 9.08 -16.90
CA ASP A 777 -11.69 9.92 -16.90
C ASP A 777 -11.40 11.32 -17.47
N ILE A 778 -12.01 11.60 -18.61
CA ILE A 778 -11.65 12.72 -19.48
C ILE A 778 -12.22 14.02 -18.92
N CYS A 779 -11.36 15.05 -18.95
CA CYS A 779 -11.51 16.41 -18.40
C CYS A 779 -11.12 16.58 -16.93
N GLY A 780 -10.92 15.48 -16.21
CA GLY A 780 -10.91 15.50 -14.76
C GLY A 780 -12.11 14.74 -14.27
N PHE A 781 -12.31 14.76 -12.97
CA PHE A 781 -13.05 13.74 -12.24
C PHE A 781 -13.38 14.42 -10.91
N ASP A 782 -12.31 14.62 -10.15
CA ASP A 782 -12.02 15.71 -9.24
C ASP A 782 -12.46 17.09 -9.68
N GLY A 783 -13.10 17.78 -8.73
CA GLY A 783 -13.13 19.23 -8.64
C GLY A 783 -13.67 19.93 -9.90
N ASN A 784 -13.43 21.23 -9.99
CA ASN A 784 -13.88 21.99 -11.14
C ASN A 784 -12.78 22.03 -12.20
N THR A 785 -12.98 21.29 -13.29
CA THR A 785 -12.12 21.40 -14.48
C THR A 785 -12.16 22.82 -15.08
N THR A 786 -11.19 23.14 -15.93
CA THR A 786 -11.20 24.39 -16.71
C THR A 786 -11.51 24.11 -18.16
N ALA A 787 -12.08 25.09 -18.88
CA ALA A 787 -12.30 24.96 -20.32
C ALA A 787 -10.99 24.70 -21.08
N ALA A 788 -9.84 25.19 -20.60
CA ALA A 788 -8.53 24.92 -21.20
C ALA A 788 -8.05 23.48 -20.94
N LEU A 789 -8.20 22.99 -19.70
CA LEU A 789 -7.88 21.61 -19.32
C LEU A 789 -8.76 20.62 -20.08
N CYS A 790 -10.09 20.76 -19.97
CA CYS A 790 -11.05 19.88 -20.63
C CYS A 790 -10.91 19.92 -22.17
N ASN A 791 -10.58 21.07 -22.76
CA ASN A 791 -10.25 21.17 -24.19
C ASN A 791 -9.08 20.26 -24.60
N ARG A 792 -7.98 20.25 -23.82
CA ARG A 792 -6.82 19.38 -24.12
C ARG A 792 -7.07 17.92 -23.72
N TRP A 793 -7.87 17.67 -22.68
CA TRP A 793 -8.21 16.32 -22.27
C TRP A 793 -9.17 15.64 -23.25
N MET A 794 -10.21 16.30 -23.77
CA MET A 794 -11.07 15.75 -24.84
C MET A 794 -10.26 15.41 -26.10
N GLN A 795 -9.21 16.18 -26.40
CA GLN A 795 -8.31 15.92 -27.52
C GLN A 795 -7.43 14.69 -27.31
N LEU A 796 -6.88 14.47 -26.11
CA LEU A 796 -6.11 13.27 -25.77
C LEU A 796 -7.03 12.04 -25.61
N GLY A 797 -8.11 12.19 -24.85
CA GLY A 797 -8.99 11.11 -24.43
C GLY A 797 -9.75 10.43 -25.56
N ALA A 798 -10.02 11.14 -26.66
CA ALA A 798 -10.51 10.53 -27.90
C ALA A 798 -9.57 9.42 -28.44
N PHE A 799 -8.31 9.40 -28.03
CA PHE A 799 -7.30 8.39 -28.38
C PHE A 799 -6.95 7.42 -27.24
N TYR A 800 -7.63 7.49 -26.10
CA TYR A 800 -7.63 6.38 -25.15
C TYR A 800 -8.37 5.18 -25.78
N PRO A 801 -7.91 3.92 -25.62
CA PRO A 801 -8.65 2.76 -26.10
C PRO A 801 -10.12 2.74 -25.61
N PHE A 802 -10.33 2.90 -24.30
CA PHE A 802 -11.64 3.25 -23.70
C PHE A 802 -11.70 4.78 -23.48
N SER A 803 -12.73 5.44 -24.01
CA SER A 803 -12.84 6.91 -24.04
C SER A 803 -14.12 7.36 -23.33
N ARG A 804 -13.98 7.93 -22.12
CA ARG A 804 -15.09 8.30 -21.21
C ARG A 804 -14.81 9.67 -20.56
N ASN A 805 -15.72 10.65 -20.71
CA ASN A 805 -15.78 11.87 -19.87
C ASN A 805 -16.76 11.61 -18.72
N HIS A 806 -16.40 12.01 -17.50
CA HIS A 806 -16.96 11.46 -16.25
C HIS A 806 -16.55 12.30 -15.01
N ASN A 807 -17.43 12.64 -14.05
CA ASN A 807 -17.31 13.89 -13.24
C ASN A 807 -18.03 13.90 -11.87
N SER A 808 -17.42 14.24 -10.71
CA SER A 808 -18.12 14.17 -9.39
C SER A 808 -19.47 14.90 -9.27
N ASP A 809 -20.35 14.28 -8.48
CA ASP A 809 -21.57 14.81 -7.85
C ASP A 809 -21.47 16.21 -7.19
N THR A 810 -20.26 16.66 -6.85
CA THR A 810 -19.98 17.94 -6.17
C THR A 810 -19.41 19.04 -7.09
N THR A 811 -19.23 18.76 -8.38
CA THR A 811 -18.48 19.61 -9.30
C THR A 811 -19.36 20.24 -10.39
N ILE A 812 -18.78 21.11 -11.23
CA ILE A 812 -19.49 21.69 -12.38
C ILE A 812 -19.75 20.65 -13.48
N GLU A 813 -20.82 20.85 -14.27
CA GLU A 813 -21.06 20.11 -15.50
C GLU A 813 -19.86 20.25 -16.46
N GLN A 814 -19.22 19.13 -16.82
CA GLN A 814 -18.05 19.12 -17.71
C GLN A 814 -18.22 18.36 -19.04
N ASP A 815 -19.47 18.08 -19.44
CA ASP A 815 -19.71 17.55 -20.77
C ASP A 815 -19.24 18.56 -21.86
N PRO A 816 -18.96 18.11 -23.10
CA PRO A 816 -18.41 18.99 -24.13
C PRO A 816 -19.25 20.23 -24.47
N VAL A 817 -20.57 20.22 -24.20
CA VAL A 817 -21.49 21.35 -24.44
C VAL A 817 -21.48 22.33 -23.27
N ALA A 818 -21.56 21.85 -22.01
CA ALA A 818 -21.44 22.70 -20.82
C ALA A 818 -20.11 23.48 -20.81
N MET A 819 -19.01 22.85 -21.23
CA MET A 819 -17.68 23.47 -21.31
C MET A 819 -17.47 24.44 -22.50
N GLY A 820 -18.51 24.65 -23.32
CA GLY A 820 -18.57 25.72 -24.33
C GLY A 820 -17.89 25.43 -25.67
N GLU A 821 -18.16 26.31 -26.65
CA GLU A 821 -17.88 26.10 -28.09
C GLU A 821 -16.43 25.70 -28.43
N THR A 822 -15.42 26.14 -27.67
CA THR A 822 -14.03 25.70 -27.87
C THR A 822 -13.88 24.20 -27.59
N VAL A 823 -14.45 23.71 -26.48
CA VAL A 823 -14.45 22.28 -26.12
C VAL A 823 -15.35 21.48 -27.06
N VAL A 824 -16.53 21.99 -27.41
CA VAL A 824 -17.41 21.39 -28.44
C VAL A 824 -16.63 21.13 -29.75
N ARG A 825 -15.90 22.15 -30.23
CA ARG A 825 -15.17 22.09 -31.51
C ARG A 825 -14.00 21.10 -31.45
N SER A 826 -13.20 21.16 -30.39
CA SER A 826 -12.11 20.20 -30.13
C SER A 826 -12.60 18.77 -30.01
N SER A 827 -13.70 18.56 -29.28
CA SER A 827 -14.31 17.24 -29.10
C SER A 827 -14.83 16.70 -30.43
N ARG A 828 -15.54 17.52 -31.21
CA ARG A 828 -16.03 17.14 -32.56
C ARG A 828 -14.87 16.80 -33.50
N ASN A 829 -13.77 17.56 -33.47
CA ASN A 829 -12.56 17.27 -34.23
C ASN A 829 -11.94 15.92 -33.81
N ALA A 830 -11.64 15.75 -32.52
CA ALA A 830 -10.92 14.58 -32.01
C ALA A 830 -11.75 13.29 -32.09
N LEU A 831 -13.03 13.34 -31.69
CA LEU A 831 -13.95 12.22 -31.81
C LEU A 831 -14.26 11.90 -33.28
N GLY A 832 -14.35 12.88 -34.18
CA GLY A 832 -14.48 12.63 -35.62
C GLY A 832 -13.29 11.83 -36.19
N ILE A 833 -12.07 12.06 -35.68
CA ILE A 833 -10.87 11.28 -36.04
C ILE A 833 -10.91 9.89 -35.39
N ARG A 834 -11.33 9.78 -34.12
CA ARG A 834 -11.56 8.48 -33.45
C ARG A 834 -12.51 7.60 -34.27
N TYR A 835 -13.70 8.13 -34.57
CA TYR A 835 -14.73 7.41 -35.32
C TYR A 835 -14.28 7.04 -36.74
N ARG A 836 -13.51 7.91 -37.43
CA ARG A 836 -12.89 7.57 -38.72
C ARG A 836 -12.00 6.33 -38.62
N PHE A 837 -11.22 6.20 -37.55
CA PHE A 837 -10.25 5.10 -37.35
C PHE A 837 -10.76 3.94 -36.46
N LEU A 838 -12.06 3.85 -36.16
CA LEU A 838 -12.59 2.70 -35.42
C LEU A 838 -12.29 1.35 -36.09
N PRO A 839 -12.32 1.18 -37.44
CA PRO A 839 -11.90 -0.08 -38.07
C PRO A 839 -10.44 -0.46 -37.79
N TYR A 840 -9.53 0.53 -37.73
CA TYR A 840 -8.13 0.30 -37.35
C TYR A 840 -8.02 -0.07 -35.86
N LEU A 841 -8.63 0.72 -34.96
CA LEU A 841 -8.61 0.46 -33.52
C LEU A 841 -9.20 -0.92 -33.18
N TYR A 842 -10.30 -1.30 -33.84
CA TYR A 842 -10.94 -2.60 -33.69
C TYR A 842 -10.06 -3.75 -34.20
N THR A 843 -9.33 -3.53 -35.29
CA THR A 843 -8.31 -4.49 -35.77
C THR A 843 -7.17 -4.65 -34.76
N LEU A 844 -6.73 -3.58 -34.08
CA LEU A 844 -5.76 -3.68 -32.99
C LEU A 844 -6.31 -4.48 -31.80
N PHE A 845 -7.58 -4.32 -31.43
CA PHE A 845 -8.22 -5.16 -30.40
C PHE A 845 -8.30 -6.63 -30.80
N PHE A 846 -8.55 -6.94 -32.08
CA PHE A 846 -8.43 -8.30 -32.60
C PHE A 846 -7.00 -8.86 -32.47
N ARG A 847 -5.96 -8.06 -32.79
CA ARG A 847 -4.56 -8.47 -32.59
C ARG A 847 -4.24 -8.71 -31.11
N ALA A 848 -4.74 -7.86 -30.22
CA ALA A 848 -4.60 -8.04 -28.77
C ALA A 848 -5.24 -9.37 -28.32
N HIS A 849 -6.50 -9.61 -28.70
CA HIS A 849 -7.21 -10.84 -28.37
C HIS A 849 -6.54 -12.11 -28.92
N LYS A 850 -6.03 -12.07 -30.16
CA LYS A 850 -5.55 -13.27 -30.88
C LYS A 850 -4.06 -13.55 -30.68
N PHE A 851 -3.24 -12.53 -30.40
CA PHE A 851 -1.78 -12.62 -30.36
C PHE A 851 -1.13 -12.01 -29.10
N GLY A 852 -1.89 -11.38 -28.20
CA GLY A 852 -1.34 -10.70 -27.01
C GLY A 852 -0.65 -9.36 -27.30
N GLU A 853 -0.96 -8.73 -28.43
CA GLU A 853 -0.43 -7.41 -28.78
C GLU A 853 -1.06 -6.25 -27.99
N THR A 854 -0.32 -5.15 -27.85
CA THR A 854 -0.77 -3.91 -27.22
C THR A 854 -1.53 -3.01 -28.21
N VAL A 855 -2.62 -2.38 -27.78
CA VAL A 855 -3.44 -1.47 -28.61
C VAL A 855 -2.86 -0.06 -28.58
N ALA A 856 -2.77 0.54 -27.38
CA ALA A 856 -1.93 1.69 -27.13
C ALA A 856 -0.55 1.20 -26.70
N ARG A 857 0.52 1.61 -27.40
CA ARG A 857 1.88 1.13 -27.13
C ARG A 857 2.92 2.27 -27.08
N PRO A 858 3.96 2.16 -26.24
CA PRO A 858 5.01 3.16 -26.15
C PRO A 858 5.89 3.10 -27.40
N LEU A 859 6.61 4.18 -27.69
CA LEU A 859 7.51 4.24 -28.85
C LEU A 859 8.58 3.12 -28.80
N PHE A 860 9.10 2.75 -27.63
CA PHE A 860 10.15 1.73 -27.55
C PHE A 860 9.73 0.32 -27.95
N PHE A 861 8.43 0.00 -28.02
CA PHE A 861 7.94 -1.28 -28.57
C PHE A 861 8.17 -1.39 -30.09
N GLU A 862 8.16 -0.25 -30.79
CA GLU A 862 8.29 -0.17 -32.26
C GLU A 862 9.68 0.27 -32.72
N PHE A 863 10.50 0.77 -31.78
CA PHE A 863 11.79 1.41 -32.02
C PHE A 863 12.83 0.98 -30.96
N THR A 864 12.94 -0.33 -30.69
CA THR A 864 13.79 -0.92 -29.63
C THR A 864 15.23 -0.43 -29.61
N GLU A 865 15.83 -0.23 -30.78
CA GLU A 865 17.23 0.21 -30.89
C GLU A 865 17.43 1.70 -30.53
N ASP A 866 16.37 2.51 -30.59
CA ASP A 866 16.43 3.93 -30.24
C ASP A 866 16.12 4.15 -28.77
N ARG A 867 17.16 3.98 -27.93
CA ARG A 867 17.12 4.14 -26.47
C ARG A 867 16.51 5.47 -25.98
N ARG A 868 16.43 6.50 -26.82
CA ARG A 868 15.77 7.78 -26.49
C ARG A 868 14.26 7.66 -26.35
N THR A 869 13.66 6.57 -26.84
CA THR A 869 12.23 6.25 -26.72
C THR A 869 11.87 5.56 -25.40
N TYR A 870 12.85 5.13 -24.61
CA TYR A 870 12.64 4.36 -23.37
C TYR A 870 12.07 5.23 -22.24
N ASP A 871 12.42 6.52 -22.22
CA ASP A 871 11.99 7.49 -21.23
C ASP A 871 10.77 8.32 -21.70
N ILE A 872 10.13 7.96 -22.82
CA ILE A 872 9.01 8.73 -23.41
C ILE A 872 7.68 8.13 -22.96
N ASP A 873 7.00 8.83 -22.06
CA ASP A 873 5.63 8.58 -21.62
C ASP A 873 4.65 9.73 -21.93
N THR A 874 5.11 10.77 -22.63
CA THR A 874 4.28 11.90 -23.10
C THR A 874 3.75 11.73 -24.54
N GLN A 875 4.11 10.64 -25.22
CA GLN A 875 3.68 10.29 -26.56
C GLN A 875 3.40 8.78 -26.63
N PHE A 876 2.43 8.37 -27.45
CA PHE A 876 2.14 6.95 -27.67
C PHE A 876 1.73 6.65 -29.12
N LEU A 877 1.65 5.37 -29.44
CA LEU A 877 1.19 4.86 -30.72
C LEU A 877 -0.11 4.08 -30.53
N TRP A 878 -1.04 4.22 -31.47
CA TRP A 878 -2.03 3.19 -31.77
C TRP A 878 -1.40 2.19 -32.74
N GLY A 879 -1.21 0.96 -32.28
CA GLY A 879 -0.48 -0.06 -33.00
C GLY A 879 0.92 0.41 -33.39
N SER A 880 1.34 0.08 -34.60
CA SER A 880 2.65 0.47 -35.15
C SER A 880 2.63 1.76 -35.99
N ALA A 881 1.46 2.36 -36.24
CA ALA A 881 1.25 3.26 -37.37
C ALA A 881 0.85 4.71 -37.04
N LEU A 882 -0.04 4.94 -36.07
CA LEU A 882 -0.54 6.27 -35.72
C LEU A 882 0.09 6.74 -34.42
N MET A 883 0.82 7.85 -34.44
CA MET A 883 1.37 8.50 -33.25
C MET A 883 0.46 9.62 -32.76
N ILE A 884 0.21 9.59 -31.46
CA ILE A 884 -0.57 10.56 -30.72
C ILE A 884 0.39 11.34 -29.81
N SER A 885 0.44 12.67 -29.99
CA SER A 885 1.34 13.56 -29.26
C SER A 885 0.54 14.72 -28.66
N PRO A 886 -0.02 14.57 -27.44
CA PRO A 886 -0.86 15.57 -26.79
C PRO A 886 -0.10 16.80 -26.30
N VAL A 887 -0.83 17.90 -26.12
CA VAL A 887 -0.40 19.05 -25.33
C VAL A 887 -0.76 18.80 -23.87
N LEU A 888 0.24 18.81 -22.99
CA LEU A 888 0.12 18.46 -21.55
C LEU A 888 0.45 19.64 -20.62
N GLU A 889 0.53 20.85 -21.16
CA GLU A 889 0.74 22.11 -20.43
C GLU A 889 -0.30 23.13 -20.92
N GLU A 890 -0.79 23.99 -20.02
CA GLU A 890 -1.76 25.04 -20.33
C GLU A 890 -1.18 26.09 -21.30
N ASP A 891 -2.06 26.75 -22.06
CA ASP A 891 -1.78 27.79 -23.08
C ASP A 891 -0.76 27.47 -24.19
N LYS A 892 -0.21 26.25 -24.27
CA LYS A 892 0.70 25.90 -25.38
C LYS A 892 -0.07 25.73 -26.69
N LEU A 893 0.44 26.41 -27.71
CA LEU A 893 -0.01 26.27 -29.12
C LEU A 893 1.05 25.61 -30.03
N ASN A 894 2.16 25.13 -29.46
CA ASN A 894 3.20 24.37 -30.14
C ASN A 894 3.70 23.25 -29.22
N LEU A 895 4.08 22.11 -29.80
CA LEU A 895 4.57 20.94 -29.07
C LEU A 895 5.94 20.51 -29.60
N GLY A 896 6.90 20.30 -28.69
CA GLY A 896 8.18 19.66 -28.99
C GLY A 896 8.04 18.15 -28.82
N LEU A 897 7.90 17.41 -29.91
CA LEU A 897 7.64 15.96 -29.89
C LEU A 897 8.79 15.19 -30.54
N TYR A 898 9.06 13.98 -30.03
CA TYR A 898 10.08 13.09 -30.58
C TYR A 898 9.54 12.32 -31.77
N LEU A 899 10.24 12.40 -32.91
CA LEU A 899 10.02 11.51 -34.05
C LEU A 899 11.17 10.51 -34.13
N PRO A 900 10.95 9.19 -33.92
CA PRO A 900 11.90 8.14 -34.25
C PRO A 900 12.31 8.18 -35.73
N ARG A 901 13.45 7.57 -36.07
CA ARG A 901 13.99 7.60 -37.45
C ARG A 901 13.04 6.95 -38.47
N GLY A 902 12.87 7.61 -39.61
CA GLY A 902 12.01 7.17 -40.72
C GLY A 902 11.04 8.27 -41.18
N LEU A 903 10.29 8.00 -42.24
CA LEU A 903 9.29 8.90 -42.82
C LEU A 903 8.01 8.96 -41.97
N TRP A 904 7.55 10.18 -41.67
CA TRP A 904 6.29 10.46 -40.97
C TRP A 904 5.45 11.48 -41.75
N TYR A 905 4.13 11.35 -41.71
CA TYR A 905 3.18 12.28 -42.34
C TYR A 905 2.33 12.96 -41.27
N ASP A 906 2.22 14.29 -41.31
CA ASP A 906 1.25 15.01 -40.48
C ASP A 906 -0.18 14.72 -40.97
N TYR A 907 -1.07 14.34 -40.05
CA TYR A 907 -2.43 13.89 -40.37
C TYR A 907 -3.28 14.95 -41.10
N TYR A 908 -3.08 16.24 -40.78
CA TYR A 908 -3.95 17.32 -41.23
C TYR A 908 -3.48 17.94 -42.56
N THR A 909 -2.18 18.18 -42.67
CA THR A 909 -1.52 18.81 -43.83
C THR A 909 -1.06 17.80 -44.87
N GLN A 910 -0.93 16.52 -44.49
CA GLN A 910 -0.41 15.41 -45.31
C GLN A 910 1.04 15.59 -45.76
N LEU A 911 1.73 16.62 -45.25
CA LEU A 911 3.15 16.85 -45.48
C LEU A 911 4.00 15.78 -44.79
N SER A 912 5.04 15.31 -45.48
CA SER A 912 5.96 14.31 -44.96
C SER A 912 7.23 14.92 -44.39
N VAL A 913 7.75 14.34 -43.29
CA VAL A 913 9.03 14.66 -42.67
C VAL A 913 9.83 13.36 -42.52
N PHE A 914 10.98 13.27 -43.18
CA PHE A 914 11.94 12.20 -42.89
C PHE A 914 12.68 12.55 -41.59
N SER A 915 12.45 11.76 -40.53
CA SER A 915 13.10 11.93 -39.25
C SER A 915 14.43 11.19 -39.17
N ILE A 916 15.40 11.81 -38.50
CA ILE A 916 16.69 11.22 -38.13
C ILE A 916 16.71 10.68 -36.69
N GLY A 917 15.56 10.63 -36.00
CA GLY A 917 15.49 10.33 -34.57
C GLY A 917 15.87 11.55 -33.74
N LYS A 918 14.94 12.51 -33.59
CA LYS A 918 15.13 13.72 -32.77
C LYS A 918 13.78 14.38 -32.42
N TYR A 919 13.82 15.40 -31.59
CA TYR A 919 12.68 16.28 -31.34
C TYR A 919 12.44 17.25 -32.51
N TYR A 920 11.18 17.51 -32.80
CA TYR A 920 10.67 18.48 -33.77
C TYR A 920 9.61 19.35 -33.10
N MET A 921 9.57 20.65 -33.44
CA MET A 921 8.48 21.53 -33.04
C MET A 921 7.36 21.44 -34.08
N LEU A 922 6.16 21.05 -33.65
CA LEU A 922 4.95 21.10 -34.47
C LEU A 922 3.96 22.10 -33.86
N ALA A 923 3.16 22.73 -34.74
CA ALA A 923 2.03 23.53 -34.30
C ALA A 923 0.98 22.62 -33.65
N ALA A 924 0.45 23.04 -32.51
CA ALA A 924 -0.61 22.36 -31.79
C ALA A 924 -1.76 23.34 -31.50
N PRO A 925 -2.54 23.75 -32.53
CA PRO A 925 -3.64 24.70 -32.38
C PRO A 925 -4.60 24.34 -31.24
N ILE A 926 -5.33 25.33 -30.71
CA ILE A 926 -6.23 25.10 -29.59
C ILE A 926 -7.33 24.07 -29.90
N ASP A 927 -7.69 23.88 -31.18
CA ASP A 927 -8.72 22.95 -31.66
C ASP A 927 -8.20 21.56 -32.10
N ARG A 928 -6.89 21.28 -31.98
CA ARG A 928 -6.26 20.06 -32.54
C ARG A 928 -5.13 19.49 -31.67
N ILE A 929 -5.04 18.16 -31.68
CA ILE A 929 -3.91 17.37 -31.17
C ILE A 929 -2.96 17.01 -32.33
N PRO A 930 -1.64 17.19 -32.20
CA PRO A 930 -0.66 16.67 -33.16
C PRO A 930 -0.76 15.15 -33.36
N LEU A 931 -0.91 14.73 -34.62
CA LEU A 931 -1.05 13.32 -35.03
C LEU A 931 -0.14 13.04 -36.23
N MET A 932 0.71 12.01 -36.11
CA MET A 932 1.68 11.64 -37.15
C MET A 932 1.47 10.19 -37.59
N ILE A 933 1.38 9.95 -38.90
CA ILE A 933 1.28 8.60 -39.49
C ILE A 933 2.67 8.14 -39.91
N ARG A 934 3.08 6.94 -39.50
CA ARG A 934 4.35 6.31 -39.91
C ARG A 934 4.27 5.85 -41.36
N GLY A 935 5.24 6.25 -42.18
CA GLY A 935 5.41 5.72 -43.53
C GLY A 935 5.64 4.21 -43.51
N GLY A 936 5.02 3.50 -44.45
CA GLY A 936 4.96 2.03 -44.47
C GLY A 936 3.63 1.44 -43.99
N SER A 937 2.64 2.27 -43.68
CA SER A 937 1.39 1.86 -43.03
C SER A 937 0.16 2.03 -43.93
N ILE A 938 -0.79 1.11 -43.82
CA ILE A 938 -2.14 1.24 -44.40
C ILE A 938 -3.14 1.16 -43.24
N LEU A 939 -3.90 2.23 -43.03
CA LEU A 939 -4.92 2.31 -41.98
C LEU A 939 -6.30 2.17 -42.62
N PRO A 940 -7.10 1.14 -42.28
CA PRO A 940 -8.51 1.09 -42.63
C PRO A 940 -9.30 2.10 -41.80
N ALA A 941 -10.26 2.73 -42.46
CA ALA A 941 -11.11 3.76 -41.90
C ALA A 941 -12.55 3.60 -42.42
N GLN A 942 -13.49 4.32 -41.81
CA GLN A 942 -14.85 4.53 -42.32
C GLN A 942 -15.18 6.03 -42.26
N ARG A 943 -16.25 6.45 -42.93
CA ARG A 943 -16.84 7.78 -42.65
C ARG A 943 -17.43 7.76 -41.23
N PRO A 944 -17.10 8.73 -40.35
CA PRO A 944 -17.68 8.80 -39.01
C PRO A 944 -19.17 9.13 -39.07
N GLY A 945 -19.93 8.53 -38.14
CA GLY A 945 -21.31 8.88 -37.78
C GLY A 945 -21.39 9.37 -36.33
N ALA A 946 -22.60 9.65 -35.84
CA ALA A 946 -22.85 10.02 -34.45
C ALA A 946 -22.78 8.81 -33.48
N THR A 947 -23.13 7.62 -33.96
CA THR A 947 -23.03 6.35 -33.22
C THR A 947 -22.21 5.32 -33.99
N THR A 948 -21.75 4.27 -33.31
CA THR A 948 -21.10 3.13 -33.97
C THR A 948 -22.06 2.35 -34.87
N THR A 949 -23.36 2.40 -34.56
CA THR A 949 -24.43 1.83 -35.38
C THR A 949 -24.46 2.50 -36.74
N GLU A 950 -24.53 3.83 -36.79
CA GLU A 950 -24.44 4.61 -38.05
C GLU A 950 -23.06 4.48 -38.73
N SER A 951 -21.96 4.53 -37.97
CA SER A 951 -20.62 4.53 -38.57
C SER A 951 -20.24 3.18 -39.19
N ARG A 952 -20.85 2.07 -38.76
CA ARG A 952 -20.58 0.73 -39.32
C ARG A 952 -21.26 0.49 -40.66
N GLU A 953 -22.41 1.14 -40.94
CA GLU A 953 -23.06 1.12 -42.26
C GLU A 953 -22.31 1.95 -43.31
N ASN A 954 -21.48 2.90 -42.86
CA ASN A 954 -20.74 3.79 -43.74
C ASN A 954 -19.65 3.05 -44.55
N LYS A 955 -19.40 3.55 -45.77
CA LYS A 955 -18.36 3.01 -46.64
C LYS A 955 -16.97 3.13 -46.02
N PHE A 956 -16.15 2.12 -46.29
CA PHE A 956 -14.75 2.06 -45.88
C PHE A 956 -13.87 3.02 -46.69
N GLU A 957 -12.74 3.35 -46.09
CA GLU A 957 -11.64 4.11 -46.65
C GLU A 957 -10.31 3.39 -46.35
N LEU A 958 -9.36 3.45 -47.29
CA LEU A 958 -7.97 3.05 -47.03
C LEU A 958 -7.06 4.28 -47.10
N LEU A 959 -6.37 4.57 -46.00
CA LEU A 959 -5.33 5.58 -45.93
C LEU A 959 -3.95 4.92 -46.00
N VAL A 960 -3.30 5.04 -47.16
CA VAL A 960 -2.01 4.44 -47.50
C VAL A 960 -0.91 5.49 -47.31
N ALA A 961 -0.07 5.33 -46.30
CA ALA A 961 1.13 6.15 -46.09
C ALA A 961 2.36 5.35 -46.54
N LEU A 962 2.92 5.68 -47.71
CA LEU A 962 4.09 4.98 -48.25
C LEU A 962 5.34 5.23 -47.40
N ASN A 963 6.31 4.31 -47.45
CA ASN A 963 7.66 4.55 -46.90
C ASN A 963 8.61 5.08 -47.97
N GLU A 964 9.88 5.29 -47.61
CA GLU A 964 10.94 5.81 -48.47
C GLU A 964 11.25 4.91 -49.69
N ALA A 965 10.80 3.65 -49.66
CA ALA A 965 10.91 2.69 -50.76
C ALA A 965 9.59 2.53 -51.56
N GLY A 966 8.60 3.40 -51.33
CA GLY A 966 7.30 3.37 -52.01
C GLY A 966 6.38 2.23 -51.58
N ASN A 967 6.60 1.62 -50.40
CA ASN A 967 5.82 0.47 -49.93
C ASN A 967 4.97 0.82 -48.71
N ALA A 968 3.85 0.12 -48.51
CA ALA A 968 3.08 0.14 -47.25
C ALA A 968 2.33 -1.17 -47.01
N LYS A 969 2.00 -1.47 -45.74
CA LYS A 969 1.20 -2.64 -45.35
C LYS A 969 0.20 -2.30 -44.26
N GLY A 970 -0.89 -3.06 -44.21
CA GLY A 970 -1.88 -3.00 -43.14
C GLY A 970 -2.84 -4.18 -43.22
N GLU A 971 -3.84 -4.17 -42.35
CA GLU A 971 -4.90 -5.19 -42.32
C GLU A 971 -6.20 -4.60 -41.75
N LEU A 972 -7.31 -5.27 -42.03
CA LEU A 972 -8.63 -5.03 -41.46
C LEU A 972 -9.18 -6.36 -40.94
N TYR A 973 -9.60 -6.36 -39.67
CA TYR A 973 -10.49 -7.37 -39.11
C TYR A 973 -11.91 -6.80 -39.03
N TRP A 974 -12.90 -7.61 -39.42
CA TRP A 974 -14.30 -7.21 -39.36
C TRP A 974 -15.22 -8.39 -39.05
N ASP A 975 -16.24 -8.16 -38.24
CA ASP A 975 -17.30 -9.09 -37.90
C ASP A 975 -18.58 -8.30 -37.52
N ASP A 976 -19.58 -8.98 -36.97
CA ASP A 976 -20.84 -8.38 -36.50
C ASP A 976 -20.68 -7.26 -35.44
N GLY A 977 -19.57 -7.25 -34.71
CA GLY A 977 -19.25 -6.28 -33.65
C GLY A 977 -19.57 -6.79 -32.24
N ASP A 978 -20.67 -7.54 -32.06
CA ASP A 978 -21.19 -7.93 -30.75
C ASP A 978 -21.47 -9.43 -30.56
N GLY A 979 -21.34 -10.28 -31.58
CA GLY A 979 -21.65 -11.70 -31.50
C GLY A 979 -20.64 -12.50 -30.66
N ILE A 980 -21.12 -13.43 -29.83
CA ILE A 980 -20.25 -14.23 -28.95
C ILE A 980 -19.35 -15.18 -29.76
N ASP A 981 -18.07 -15.23 -29.39
CA ASP A 981 -17.04 -16.16 -29.86
C ASP A 981 -16.82 -16.18 -31.40
N SER A 982 -17.04 -15.06 -32.10
CA SER A 982 -16.90 -14.92 -33.57
C SER A 982 -15.60 -15.52 -34.14
N ILE A 983 -14.46 -15.23 -33.51
CA ILE A 983 -13.13 -15.75 -33.90
C ILE A 983 -13.05 -17.28 -33.84
N LYS A 984 -13.68 -17.91 -32.85
CA LYS A 984 -13.70 -19.37 -32.68
C LYS A 984 -14.62 -20.06 -33.70
N LYS A 985 -15.70 -19.39 -34.11
CA LYS A 985 -16.66 -19.87 -35.10
C LYS A 985 -16.27 -19.53 -36.56
N LYS A 986 -15.26 -18.66 -36.73
CA LYS A 986 -14.88 -18.01 -37.99
C LYS A 986 -15.92 -17.06 -38.60
N GLU A 987 -16.80 -16.49 -37.78
CA GLU A 987 -17.82 -15.50 -38.17
C GLU A 987 -17.19 -14.10 -38.34
N TYR A 988 -16.15 -13.99 -39.18
CA TYR A 988 -15.42 -12.74 -39.45
C TYR A 988 -14.91 -12.66 -40.89
N GLN A 989 -14.31 -11.53 -41.24
CA GLN A 989 -13.38 -11.35 -42.37
C GLN A 989 -12.06 -10.78 -41.84
N TRP A 990 -10.94 -11.26 -42.38
CA TRP A 990 -9.60 -10.76 -42.04
C TRP A 990 -8.80 -10.60 -43.32
N ILE A 991 -8.46 -9.35 -43.64
CA ILE A 991 -8.04 -8.93 -44.98
C ILE A 991 -6.77 -8.10 -44.83
N SER A 992 -5.70 -8.48 -45.51
CA SER A 992 -4.44 -7.75 -45.53
C SER A 992 -4.34 -6.86 -46.77
N PHE A 993 -3.66 -5.73 -46.63
CA PHE A 993 -3.38 -4.77 -47.70
C PHE A 993 -1.87 -4.63 -47.88
N THR A 994 -1.42 -4.56 -49.14
CA THR A 994 -0.02 -4.26 -49.48
C THR A 994 0.02 -3.27 -50.64
N ALA A 995 0.71 -2.16 -50.43
CA ALA A 995 1.08 -1.22 -51.46
C ALA A 995 2.57 -1.35 -51.80
N THR A 996 2.89 -1.16 -53.08
CA THR A 996 4.25 -0.99 -53.61
C THR A 996 4.29 0.25 -54.50
N ASN A 997 5.46 0.62 -55.04
CA ASN A 997 5.68 1.90 -55.72
C ASN A 997 4.80 2.17 -56.96
N SER A 998 4.01 1.20 -57.43
CA SER A 998 3.02 1.39 -58.50
C SER A 998 1.72 0.60 -58.33
N THR A 999 1.49 -0.06 -57.18
CA THR A 999 0.32 -0.93 -56.97
C THR A 999 -0.23 -0.87 -55.54
N LEU A 1000 -1.53 -1.14 -55.39
CA LEU A 1000 -2.17 -1.47 -54.11
C LEU A 1000 -3.06 -2.71 -54.31
N LEU A 1001 -2.87 -3.70 -53.44
CA LEU A 1001 -3.54 -5.01 -53.45
C LEU A 1001 -4.18 -5.28 -52.08
N ASN A 1002 -5.25 -6.05 -52.07
CA ASN A 1002 -5.74 -6.78 -50.90
C ASN A 1002 -5.56 -8.31 -51.06
N SER A 1003 -5.66 -9.04 -49.96
CA SER A 1003 -5.87 -10.49 -49.94
C SER A 1003 -6.50 -10.93 -48.61
N ALA A 1004 -7.40 -11.91 -48.66
CA ALA A 1004 -7.89 -12.58 -47.47
C ALA A 1004 -6.74 -13.32 -46.75
N VAL A 1005 -6.70 -13.22 -45.43
CA VAL A 1005 -5.68 -13.84 -44.56
C VAL A 1005 -6.18 -15.18 -44.00
N ASP A 1006 -7.49 -15.31 -43.83
CA ASP A 1006 -8.16 -16.55 -43.42
C ASP A 1006 -9.57 -16.61 -44.02
N ASN A 1007 -10.09 -17.82 -44.24
CA ASN A 1007 -11.43 -18.05 -44.77
C ASN A 1007 -12.46 -17.96 -43.62
N GLY A 1008 -13.17 -16.84 -43.54
CA GLY A 1008 -14.27 -16.61 -42.60
C GLY A 1008 -15.63 -16.49 -43.28
N SER A 1009 -16.70 -16.73 -42.51
CA SER A 1009 -18.09 -16.89 -42.96
C SER A 1009 -18.95 -15.62 -42.90
N PHE A 1010 -18.38 -14.47 -42.51
CA PHE A 1010 -19.13 -13.22 -42.39
C PHE A 1010 -19.52 -12.66 -43.77
N ASN A 1011 -20.82 -12.55 -44.03
CA ASN A 1011 -21.35 -12.43 -45.40
C ASN A 1011 -21.77 -11.01 -45.84
N GLU A 1012 -21.88 -10.04 -44.93
CA GLU A 1012 -22.28 -8.67 -45.27
C GLU A 1012 -21.29 -7.98 -46.23
N ARG A 1013 -21.75 -7.02 -47.03
CA ARG A 1013 -20.90 -6.35 -48.04
C ARG A 1013 -20.00 -5.29 -47.40
N MET A 1014 -18.70 -5.33 -47.68
CA MET A 1014 -17.73 -4.40 -47.09
C MET A 1014 -17.29 -3.37 -48.12
N ILE A 1015 -18.15 -2.38 -48.43
CA ILE A 1015 -17.92 -1.48 -49.57
C ILE A 1015 -16.83 -0.43 -49.30
N LEU A 1016 -15.74 -0.50 -50.07
CA LEU A 1016 -14.74 0.57 -50.20
C LEU A 1016 -15.33 1.75 -50.97
N GLY A 1017 -15.29 2.94 -50.37
CA GLY A 1017 -15.73 4.20 -50.98
C GLY A 1017 -14.59 5.14 -51.38
N ARG A 1018 -13.42 5.04 -50.72
CA ARG A 1018 -12.27 5.93 -50.94
C ARG A 1018 -10.92 5.22 -50.73
N VAL A 1019 -9.93 5.60 -51.54
CA VAL A 1019 -8.51 5.33 -51.27
C VAL A 1019 -7.77 6.66 -51.27
N GLN A 1020 -6.95 6.91 -50.25
CA GLN A 1020 -6.04 8.05 -50.18
C GLN A 1020 -4.59 7.54 -50.04
N ILE A 1021 -3.71 7.96 -50.94
CA ILE A 1021 -2.29 7.57 -50.97
C ILE A 1021 -1.43 8.79 -50.69
N LEU A 1022 -0.56 8.73 -49.68
CA LEU A 1022 0.40 9.76 -49.31
C LEU A 1022 1.82 9.33 -49.72
N GLY A 1023 2.66 10.29 -50.12
CA GLY A 1023 4.07 10.03 -50.44
C GLY A 1023 4.41 9.77 -51.91
N LEU A 1024 3.46 9.94 -52.83
CA LEU A 1024 3.74 9.93 -54.27
C LEU A 1024 4.42 11.26 -54.65
N THR A 1025 5.74 11.23 -54.91
CA THR A 1025 6.52 12.42 -55.32
C THR A 1025 6.23 12.83 -56.75
N ASP A 1026 5.97 11.85 -57.61
CA ASP A 1026 5.86 12.02 -59.05
C ASP A 1026 4.39 12.11 -59.48
N LEU A 1027 4.13 12.83 -60.57
CA LEU A 1027 2.78 12.97 -61.11
C LEU A 1027 2.30 11.65 -61.73
N ILE A 1028 1.05 11.27 -61.43
CA ILE A 1028 0.38 10.12 -62.02
C ILE A 1028 -0.25 10.53 -63.35
N SER A 1029 0.06 9.80 -64.41
CA SER A 1029 -0.52 9.99 -65.76
C SER A 1029 -1.83 9.22 -65.94
N LYS A 1030 -1.91 7.99 -65.41
CA LYS A 1030 -3.09 7.12 -65.45
C LYS A 1030 -3.15 6.22 -64.22
N MET A 1031 -4.37 5.90 -63.77
CA MET A 1031 -4.64 4.94 -62.70
C MET A 1031 -5.70 3.94 -63.15
N TYR A 1032 -5.60 2.70 -62.66
CA TYR A 1032 -6.43 1.58 -63.04
C TYR A 1032 -6.92 0.81 -61.80
N LEU A 1033 -8.08 0.17 -61.92
CA LEU A 1033 -8.64 -0.82 -60.99
C LEU A 1033 -9.02 -2.06 -61.79
N ASN A 1034 -8.42 -3.21 -61.47
CA ASN A 1034 -8.69 -4.49 -62.16
C ASN A 1034 -8.59 -4.36 -63.70
N ASP A 1035 -7.55 -3.67 -64.16
CA ASP A 1035 -7.22 -3.33 -65.56
C ASP A 1035 -8.18 -2.34 -66.27
N GLU A 1036 -9.27 -1.89 -65.64
CA GLU A 1036 -10.09 -0.74 -66.12
C GLU A 1036 -9.49 0.60 -65.67
N GLU A 1037 -9.50 1.62 -66.54
CA GLU A 1037 -8.94 2.95 -66.24
C GLU A 1037 -9.92 3.81 -65.43
N ILE A 1038 -9.45 4.38 -64.31
CA ILE A 1038 -10.29 5.09 -63.32
C ILE A 1038 -9.88 6.54 -63.12
N THR A 1039 -10.85 7.37 -62.71
CA THR A 1039 -10.61 8.76 -62.31
C THR A 1039 -9.99 8.85 -60.91
N PHE A 1040 -9.05 9.77 -60.76
CA PHE A 1040 -8.40 10.11 -59.50
C PHE A 1040 -8.14 11.62 -59.45
N SER A 1041 -7.87 12.14 -58.25
CA SER A 1041 -7.41 13.52 -58.05
C SER A 1041 -6.11 13.52 -57.24
N GLN A 1042 -5.03 14.04 -57.83
CA GLN A 1042 -3.74 14.22 -57.15
C GLN A 1042 -3.52 15.70 -56.81
N ASN A 1043 -2.96 15.95 -55.63
CA ASN A 1043 -2.38 17.23 -55.23
C ASN A 1043 -0.92 17.03 -54.81
N SER A 1044 -0.23 18.07 -54.36
CA SER A 1044 1.20 18.04 -54.03
C SER A 1044 1.60 17.18 -52.82
N VAL A 1045 0.64 16.52 -52.15
CA VAL A 1045 0.88 15.70 -50.95
C VAL A 1045 0.17 14.33 -50.99
N SER A 1046 -0.85 14.17 -51.82
CA SER A 1046 -1.69 12.96 -51.87
C SER A 1046 -2.35 12.71 -53.22
N LEU A 1047 -2.62 11.43 -53.51
CA LEU A 1047 -3.58 10.99 -54.51
C LEU A 1047 -4.86 10.49 -53.82
N ASN A 1048 -6.01 10.78 -54.41
CA ASN A 1048 -7.32 10.36 -53.91
C ASN A 1048 -8.14 9.70 -55.03
N VAL A 1049 -8.74 8.56 -54.72
CA VAL A 1049 -9.78 7.89 -55.52
C VAL A 1049 -11.06 7.89 -54.68
N THR A 1050 -12.19 8.30 -55.24
CA THR A 1050 -13.47 8.46 -54.52
C THR A 1050 -14.64 7.93 -55.35
N GLY A 1051 -15.78 7.67 -54.69
CA GLY A 1051 -17.00 7.18 -55.36
C GLY A 1051 -17.04 5.67 -55.60
N LEU A 1052 -16.06 4.93 -55.07
CA LEU A 1052 -15.90 3.49 -55.24
C LEU A 1052 -17.13 2.70 -54.71
N GLN A 1053 -17.33 1.52 -55.29
CA GLN A 1053 -18.46 0.60 -55.03
C GLN A 1053 -17.98 -0.85 -54.85
N LEU A 1054 -16.71 -1.02 -54.49
CA LEU A 1054 -15.97 -2.28 -54.50
C LEU A 1054 -16.12 -3.00 -53.15
N ASP A 1055 -16.48 -4.28 -53.13
CA ASP A 1055 -16.49 -5.07 -51.87
C ASP A 1055 -15.05 -5.48 -51.52
N ILE A 1056 -14.57 -5.10 -50.33
CA ILE A 1056 -13.20 -5.33 -49.86
C ILE A 1056 -12.89 -6.84 -49.70
N LYS A 1057 -13.92 -7.68 -49.62
CA LYS A 1057 -13.78 -9.15 -49.62
C LYS A 1057 -13.31 -9.71 -50.97
N GLU A 1058 -13.56 -9.01 -52.07
CA GLU A 1058 -13.12 -9.42 -53.41
C GLU A 1058 -11.69 -8.95 -53.68
N SER A 1059 -10.88 -9.78 -54.34
CA SER A 1059 -9.51 -9.44 -54.71
C SER A 1059 -9.48 -8.29 -55.72
N PHE A 1060 -8.79 -7.21 -55.36
CA PHE A 1060 -8.64 -6.02 -56.19
C PHE A 1060 -7.17 -5.66 -56.40
N ARG A 1061 -6.93 -4.99 -57.53
CA ARG A 1061 -5.64 -4.43 -57.91
C ARG A 1061 -5.84 -3.01 -58.42
N PHE A 1062 -5.47 -2.04 -57.60
CA PHE A 1062 -5.13 -0.73 -58.10
C PHE A 1062 -3.71 -0.74 -58.65
N TYR A 1063 -3.48 -0.09 -59.79
CA TYR A 1063 -2.14 0.25 -60.24
C TYR A 1063 -2.11 1.60 -60.95
N TRP A 1064 -0.97 2.27 -60.92
CA TRP A 1064 -0.79 3.59 -61.51
C TRP A 1064 0.47 3.68 -62.36
N ARG A 1065 0.49 4.65 -63.27
CA ARG A 1065 1.63 4.99 -64.12
C ARG A 1065 2.03 6.43 -63.86
N TYR A 1066 3.33 6.66 -63.77
CA TYR A 1066 3.91 8.00 -63.72
C TYR A 1066 3.91 8.65 -65.12
N TYR A 1067 4.30 9.91 -65.21
CA TYR A 1067 4.57 10.61 -66.48
C TYR A 1067 5.96 10.28 -67.07
#